data_AF-A0AAD4ZQ36-F1
#
_entry.id   AF-A0AAD4ZQ36-F1
#
_cell.length_a   1.000
_cell.length_b   1.000
_cell.length_c   1.000
_cell.angle_alpha   90.00
_cell.angle_beta   90.00
_cell.angle_gamma   90.00
#
_symmetry.space_group_name_H-M   'P 1'
#
loop_
_entity.id
_entity.type
_entity.pdbx_description
1 polymer ?
#
loop_
_entity_poly.entity_id
_entity_poly.type
_entity_poly.pdbx_seq_one_letter_code
_entity_poly.pdbx_strand_id
1 'polypeptide(L)'
;MALAPQNFNRAPAPPQIYNTTPQPAAQNYNTAPQPAAQNYSTAPVPAAQKYNTAPPAAQNYNPALAPAAQSYDPALAPAAQSYNPAFAPAAQNYYKPPTTTRRGGDSYNRPGRRQFSATSDDSALTNQILATDRSRDRPYDVKSIPLKHILQTVDVILARVTKPDIHGAFLVPGAVGAHDALNLEHEKTLHATLSSLQDNYDVPTGLFNAISCEIFGKWLSGEDPNKTTMDILDIVQHHDWDEKLVLVLGAFAVKDGEFWLVAQLYTTNPLAKAIGQLKQVQEILERAGTTLKPKFESYNNLVRAIINVTKCVVQLHDLQRDPHVTTEHESAATTAHIPTAVYWTIRSIVVASSQLLGITGMGPEYLIEAWELSSLAHKLENIHSHLQENLDRLYEIIKRKKDDEALAAIAYILETPHIDNVKPLRVLFYKDDLPALYDCYNKKRVDIDVLKRKTVILFISDLDVVNENEYMIVQNMYMEKRHSPARPESQYEVVWVPIVDTWTDAKYQQFEELRRNMEWYTVFHPSVVSPTVIRYIRKKDKWNFQKKPLLVVMDPQGKIVHTNAVHMMCIWGSVAFPFTSSKEKLLWEEETWRMELLADSLDQNLINWIAEGKYICLYGGEDMEWIRNFTRAAKKVAAESGIQLELLYVGKSKPKEKVVKNIMTTIQFEKLSHTLEWNLIWFFWVRLESMWQSRGQQLQTEALRSGRLTDSLKSDAVMQGIISMLSFGSSDRGWAVIGTGSAGMSKANGEHMFRSLNEFNLWNRRVNEIGFVPALNEYLDGVYKQAPHHCTNLILPATGLMPETVACAECGRLMERFTMFRCCTD
;
A
#
# COMPACT_ATOMS: atom_id res chain seq x y z
N MET A 1 -33.74 37.90 -47.62
CA MET A 1 -34.93 37.36 -46.92
C MET A 1 -34.43 36.81 -45.59
N ALA A 2 -34.86 37.31 -44.43
CA ALA A 2 -36.21 37.26 -43.86
C ALA A 2 -36.54 35.84 -43.34
N LEU A 3 -36.94 35.61 -42.09
CA LEU A 3 -37.31 36.54 -41.00
C LEU A 3 -36.92 36.00 -39.61
N ALA A 4 -37.17 36.80 -38.56
CA ALA A 4 -36.70 36.59 -37.18
C ALA A 4 -37.86 36.14 -36.23
N PRO A 5 -37.73 36.15 -34.87
CA PRO A 5 -38.41 35.18 -33.99
C PRO A 5 -39.65 35.72 -33.24
N GLN A 6 -40.21 34.90 -32.34
CA GLN A 6 -41.11 35.37 -31.27
C GLN A 6 -40.75 34.77 -29.90
N ASN A 7 -40.53 35.65 -28.92
CA ASN A 7 -40.70 35.39 -27.49
C ASN A 7 -42.13 35.74 -27.09
N PHE A 8 -42.63 35.25 -25.95
CA PHE A 8 -43.40 36.10 -25.02
C PHE A 8 -43.45 35.54 -23.59
N ASN A 9 -43.45 36.44 -22.60
CA ASN A 9 -43.54 36.14 -21.17
C ASN A 9 -45.00 36.13 -20.67
N ARG A 10 -45.32 35.32 -19.63
CA ARG A 10 -45.96 35.83 -18.38
C ARG A 10 -46.20 34.77 -17.28
N ALA A 11 -46.23 35.29 -16.05
CA ALA A 11 -46.88 34.77 -14.83
C ALA A 11 -47.53 36.00 -14.13
N PRO A 12 -48.19 35.93 -12.94
CA PRO A 12 -48.54 34.78 -12.08
C PRO A 12 -50.02 34.77 -11.57
N ALA A 13 -50.36 33.77 -10.72
CA ALA A 13 -51.33 33.69 -9.58
C ALA A 13 -52.62 34.57 -9.52
N PRO A 14 -53.77 34.02 -9.03
CA PRO A 14 -54.05 33.98 -7.58
C PRO A 14 -54.83 32.72 -7.04
N PRO A 15 -55.04 32.56 -5.70
CA PRO A 15 -55.61 31.36 -5.04
C PRO A 15 -57.08 31.55 -4.53
N GLN A 16 -57.44 30.93 -3.37
CA GLN A 16 -58.73 30.92 -2.59
C GLN A 16 -59.66 29.71 -2.86
N ILE A 17 -60.33 28.98 -1.93
CA ILE A 17 -60.27 28.72 -0.45
C ILE A 17 -60.78 27.24 -0.20
N TYR A 18 -61.27 26.63 0.92
CA TYR A 18 -61.68 27.00 2.31
C TYR A 18 -61.77 25.75 3.26
N ASN A 19 -61.64 25.97 4.59
CA ASN A 19 -62.44 25.54 5.78
C ASN A 19 -63.27 24.21 5.85
N THR A 20 -63.49 23.51 6.99
CA THR A 20 -63.08 23.67 8.43
C THR A 20 -63.22 22.36 9.25
N THR A 21 -62.78 22.36 10.52
CA THR A 21 -62.81 21.27 11.53
C THR A 21 -64.16 21.10 12.27
N PRO A 22 -64.28 20.13 13.22
CA PRO A 22 -64.09 20.48 14.64
C PRO A 22 -63.37 19.43 15.53
N GLN A 23 -62.92 19.85 16.71
CA GLN A 23 -62.50 19.01 17.87
C GLN A 23 -63.59 18.96 18.95
N PRO A 24 -63.60 17.95 19.83
CA PRO A 24 -63.13 18.17 21.23
C PRO A 24 -62.39 16.94 21.83
N ALA A 25 -61.91 16.89 23.09
CA ALA A 25 -61.20 17.85 23.98
C ALA A 25 -60.86 17.12 25.31
N ALA A 26 -60.03 17.74 26.18
CA ALA A 26 -59.72 17.34 27.58
C ALA A 26 -58.82 16.07 27.77
N GLN A 27 -57.97 15.94 28.81
CA GLN A 27 -57.55 16.89 29.87
C GLN A 27 -56.14 16.56 30.42
N ASN A 28 -55.47 17.55 31.04
CA ASN A 28 -54.12 17.44 31.64
C ASN A 28 -54.14 17.01 33.12
N TYR A 29 -53.01 16.52 33.64
CA TYR A 29 -52.61 16.70 35.05
C TYR A 29 -51.08 16.81 35.23
N ASN A 30 -50.66 17.33 36.39
CA ASN A 30 -49.39 18.05 36.65
C ASN A 30 -48.77 17.64 38.01
N THR A 31 -47.47 17.76 38.34
CA THR A 31 -46.20 18.04 37.62
C THR A 31 -45.02 17.82 38.60
N ALA A 32 -43.80 17.54 38.09
CA ALA A 32 -42.50 17.69 38.78
C ALA A 32 -42.21 16.73 39.98
N PRO A 33 -40.98 16.67 40.55
CA PRO A 33 -39.72 17.35 40.17
C PRO A 33 -38.53 16.39 39.88
N GLN A 34 -37.41 16.95 39.38
CA GLN A 34 -36.08 16.32 39.52
C GLN A 34 -35.40 16.80 40.83
N PRO A 35 -34.69 15.93 41.56
CA PRO A 35 -33.79 16.32 42.64
C PRO A 35 -32.45 16.84 42.09
N ALA A 36 -31.86 17.86 42.73
CA ALA A 36 -30.62 18.48 42.28
C ALA A 36 -29.53 18.50 43.38
N ALA A 37 -28.30 18.23 42.95
CA ALA A 37 -27.00 18.63 43.51
C ALA A 37 -26.71 18.49 45.02
N GLN A 38 -25.57 17.84 45.33
CA GLN A 38 -24.72 18.22 46.47
C GLN A 38 -23.23 17.96 46.15
N ASN A 39 -22.39 18.98 46.34
CA ASN A 39 -20.93 18.90 46.30
C ASN A 39 -20.41 18.96 47.74
N TYR A 40 -19.51 18.06 48.16
CA TYR A 40 -18.66 18.26 49.33
C TYR A 40 -17.30 17.55 49.19
N SER A 41 -16.24 18.24 49.62
CA SER A 41 -14.86 17.76 49.76
C SER A 41 -14.66 17.16 51.18
N THR A 42 -13.56 16.50 51.60
CA THR A 42 -12.18 16.34 51.06
C THR A 42 -11.43 15.19 51.79
N ALA A 43 -10.39 14.61 51.17
CA ALA A 43 -9.15 14.08 51.81
C ALA A 43 -9.24 12.84 52.76
N PRO A 44 -8.10 12.20 53.16
CA PRO A 44 -6.84 11.93 52.43
C PRO A 44 -6.40 10.45 52.47
N VAL A 45 -5.43 10.06 51.63
CA VAL A 45 -4.65 8.80 51.72
C VAL A 45 -3.18 9.06 51.30
N PRO A 46 -2.18 8.22 51.69
CA PRO A 46 -1.01 8.76 52.40
C PRO A 46 0.24 9.00 51.55
N ALA A 47 1.21 9.72 52.13
CA ALA A 47 2.49 10.01 51.51
C ALA A 47 3.43 8.79 51.50
N ALA A 48 4.01 8.49 50.33
CA ALA A 48 5.12 7.55 50.16
C ALA A 48 6.38 8.30 49.65
N GLN A 49 7.31 8.52 50.59
CA GLN A 49 8.74 8.85 50.44
C GLN A 49 9.27 9.24 49.04
N LYS A 50 9.64 10.52 48.89
CA LYS A 50 10.66 10.93 47.91
C LYS A 50 12.03 10.44 48.39
N TYR A 51 12.76 9.70 47.55
CA TYR A 51 14.21 9.55 47.69
C TYR A 51 14.91 10.49 46.70
N ASN A 52 15.75 11.39 47.22
CA ASN A 52 16.68 12.16 46.40
C ASN A 52 17.91 11.31 46.07
N THR A 53 18.29 11.24 44.80
CA THR A 53 19.65 10.88 44.39
C THR A 53 20.23 12.05 43.58
N ALA A 54 21.42 12.50 43.98
CA ALA A 54 22.08 13.66 43.38
C ALA A 54 22.81 13.29 42.08
N PRO A 55 22.99 14.24 41.14
CA PRO A 55 23.84 14.02 39.98
C PRO A 55 25.32 13.93 40.40
N PRO A 56 26.09 12.93 39.92
CA PRO A 56 27.54 12.94 40.08
C PRO A 56 28.16 14.06 39.23
N ALA A 57 29.23 14.67 39.74
CA ALA A 57 29.83 15.88 39.16
C ALA A 57 30.71 15.60 37.93
N ALA A 58 30.94 16.64 37.14
CA ALA A 58 31.89 16.61 36.02
C ALA A 58 33.33 16.38 36.50
N GLN A 59 34.12 15.66 35.69
CA GLN A 59 35.58 15.63 35.79
C GLN A 59 36.19 16.03 34.45
N ASN A 60 37.15 16.96 34.50
CA ASN A 60 37.86 17.43 33.32
C ASN A 60 38.83 16.36 32.80
N TYR A 61 38.90 16.20 31.48
CA TYR A 61 40.10 15.71 30.81
C TYR A 61 40.45 16.64 29.65
N ASN A 62 41.70 17.11 29.63
CA ASN A 62 42.22 17.95 28.55
C ASN A 62 42.47 17.14 27.27
N PRO A 63 42.35 17.75 26.08
CA PRO A 63 42.66 17.09 24.81
C PRO A 63 44.16 16.81 24.68
N ALA A 64 44.51 15.61 24.24
CA ALA A 64 45.88 15.22 23.94
C ALA A 64 46.19 15.31 22.43
N LEU A 65 47.38 15.80 22.13
CA LEU A 65 47.94 16.08 20.80
C LEU A 65 47.83 14.91 19.81
N ALA A 66 47.62 15.24 18.53
CA ALA A 66 47.76 14.30 17.42
C ALA A 66 49.24 14.03 17.06
N PRO A 67 49.61 12.78 16.70
CA PRO A 67 50.82 12.47 15.96
C PRO A 67 50.57 12.45 14.43
N ALA A 68 51.66 12.45 13.66
CA ALA A 68 51.65 12.65 12.21
C ALA A 68 51.20 11.42 11.38
N ALA A 69 50.91 11.68 10.10
CA ALA A 69 50.55 10.66 9.11
C ALA A 69 51.70 9.68 8.82
N GLN A 70 51.33 8.45 8.46
CA GLN A 70 52.21 7.50 7.76
C GLN A 70 51.47 6.90 6.56
N SER A 71 52.16 6.83 5.42
CA SER A 71 51.68 6.30 4.15
C SER A 71 51.65 4.77 4.16
N TYR A 72 50.60 4.17 3.61
CA TYR A 72 50.55 2.74 3.28
C TYR A 72 49.93 2.52 1.90
N ASP A 73 50.73 1.98 0.98
CA ASP A 73 50.24 1.42 -0.28
C ASP A 73 49.58 0.05 -0.05
N PRO A 74 48.34 -0.18 -0.54
CA PRO A 74 47.77 -1.53 -0.62
C PRO A 74 48.30 -2.23 -1.89
N ALA A 75 49.15 -3.25 -1.70
CA ALA A 75 49.65 -4.07 -2.80
C ALA A 75 48.56 -4.96 -3.43
N LEU A 76 48.77 -5.35 -4.70
CA LEU A 76 47.89 -6.22 -5.47
C LEU A 76 47.69 -7.61 -4.82
N ALA A 77 46.44 -8.05 -4.73
CA ALA A 77 46.03 -9.44 -4.47
C ALA A 77 44.86 -9.82 -5.41
N PRO A 78 44.72 -11.12 -5.80
CA PRO A 78 44.01 -11.49 -7.03
C PRO A 78 42.49 -11.72 -6.90
N ALA A 79 41.84 -11.83 -8.06
CA ALA A 79 40.40 -11.88 -8.25
C ALA A 79 39.64 -12.98 -7.47
N ALA A 80 38.50 -12.59 -6.89
CA ALA A 80 37.45 -13.49 -6.46
C ALA A 80 36.44 -13.76 -7.61
N GLN A 81 35.94 -14.99 -7.70
CA GLN A 81 35.06 -15.43 -8.80
C GLN A 81 33.58 -15.08 -8.52
N SER A 82 32.90 -14.48 -9.50
CA SER A 82 31.48 -14.14 -9.40
C SER A 82 30.57 -15.35 -9.69
N TYR A 83 29.72 -15.72 -8.73
CA TYR A 83 28.63 -16.67 -8.96
C TYR A 83 27.38 -15.95 -9.50
N ASN A 84 26.99 -16.26 -10.74
CA ASN A 84 25.72 -15.84 -11.34
C ASN A 84 24.71 -17.01 -11.28
N PRO A 85 23.54 -16.87 -10.62
CA PRO A 85 22.44 -17.81 -10.76
C PRO A 85 21.71 -17.55 -12.09
N ALA A 86 21.71 -18.52 -12.99
CA ALA A 86 20.97 -18.43 -14.25
C ALA A 86 19.48 -18.79 -14.05
N PHE A 87 18.58 -17.98 -14.61
CA PHE A 87 17.17 -18.34 -14.75
C PHE A 87 16.97 -19.30 -15.93
N ALA A 88 16.07 -20.27 -15.78
CA ALA A 88 15.61 -21.16 -16.85
C ALA A 88 14.06 -21.11 -16.95
N PRO A 89 13.47 -21.27 -18.15
CA PRO A 89 12.06 -20.97 -18.39
C PRO A 89 11.09 -22.10 -18.01
N ALA A 90 9.81 -21.75 -17.85
CA ALA A 90 8.73 -22.69 -17.60
C ALA A 90 8.36 -23.52 -18.84
N ALA A 91 7.94 -24.77 -18.64
CA ALA A 91 7.39 -25.64 -19.67
C ALA A 91 5.98 -26.11 -19.28
N GLN A 92 5.01 -25.89 -20.17
CA GLN A 92 3.65 -26.41 -20.04
C GLN A 92 3.61 -27.87 -20.47
N ASN A 93 2.87 -28.74 -19.77
CA ASN A 93 2.63 -30.12 -20.21
C ASN A 93 1.14 -30.45 -20.22
N TYR A 94 0.63 -30.80 -21.41
CA TYR A 94 -0.71 -31.33 -21.62
C TYR A 94 -0.77 -32.80 -21.20
N TYR A 95 -1.87 -33.21 -20.54
CA TYR A 95 -2.16 -34.64 -20.32
C TYR A 95 -2.96 -35.24 -21.49
N LYS A 96 -2.52 -36.40 -21.98
CA LYS A 96 -3.34 -37.34 -22.76
C LYS A 96 -2.88 -38.78 -22.45
N PRO A 97 -3.79 -39.76 -22.29
CA PRO A 97 -3.46 -41.05 -21.69
C PRO A 97 -3.02 -42.12 -22.71
N PRO A 98 -2.18 -43.10 -22.31
CA PRO A 98 -1.86 -44.28 -23.11
C PRO A 98 -2.81 -45.47 -22.84
N THR A 99 -2.94 -46.32 -23.85
CA THR A 99 -3.83 -47.49 -23.95
C THR A 99 -3.29 -48.77 -23.28
N THR A 100 -4.19 -49.74 -23.06
CA THR A 100 -3.92 -51.09 -22.55
C THR A 100 -3.21 -52.04 -23.55
N THR A 101 -2.29 -52.89 -23.07
CA THR A 101 -1.89 -54.15 -23.75
C THR A 101 -1.42 -55.23 -22.74
N ARG A 102 -1.29 -56.49 -23.19
CA ARG A 102 -1.09 -57.71 -22.36
C ARG A 102 0.29 -58.37 -22.57
N ARG A 103 0.61 -59.32 -21.66
CA ARG A 103 1.79 -60.24 -21.56
C ARG A 103 3.02 -59.59 -20.89
N GLY A 104 3.84 -60.30 -20.09
CA GLY A 104 3.74 -61.68 -19.58
C GLY A 104 5.11 -62.37 -19.46
N GLY A 105 5.43 -62.96 -18.30
CA GLY A 105 6.70 -63.67 -18.04
C GLY A 105 6.92 -63.94 -16.53
N ASP A 106 7.71 -64.96 -16.20
CA ASP A 106 7.67 -65.63 -14.88
C ASP A 106 8.87 -65.36 -13.93
N SER A 107 8.57 -65.51 -12.63
CA SER A 107 9.42 -66.01 -11.52
C SER A 107 10.80 -65.38 -11.24
N TYR A 108 11.00 -64.93 -9.99
CA TYR A 108 11.99 -65.53 -9.07
C TYR A 108 11.72 -65.11 -7.60
N ASN A 109 11.93 -66.02 -6.65
CA ASN A 109 11.63 -65.81 -5.22
C ASN A 109 12.83 -65.31 -4.41
N ARG A 110 12.66 -64.24 -3.62
CA ARG A 110 13.39 -64.00 -2.36
C ARG A 110 12.56 -63.10 -1.41
N PRO A 111 12.59 -63.31 -0.08
CA PRO A 111 11.70 -62.61 0.85
C PRO A 111 12.20 -61.22 1.23
N GLY A 112 11.34 -60.21 1.10
CA GLY A 112 11.56 -58.84 1.56
C GLY A 112 10.32 -58.29 2.26
N ARG A 113 10.51 -57.30 3.15
CA ARG A 113 9.45 -56.69 3.98
C ARG A 113 8.19 -56.34 3.18
N ARG A 114 7.02 -56.80 3.62
CA ARG A 114 5.73 -56.18 3.25
C ARG A 114 5.62 -54.82 3.93
N GLN A 115 5.80 -53.74 3.17
CA GLN A 115 5.15 -52.47 3.49
C GLN A 115 3.74 -52.52 2.90
N PHE A 116 2.71 -52.25 3.70
CA PHE A 116 1.33 -52.22 3.23
C PHE A 116 1.04 -50.90 2.49
N SER A 117 0.31 -50.98 1.39
CA SER A 117 -0.11 -49.83 0.58
C SER A 117 -1.40 -49.24 1.15
N ALA A 118 -1.35 -48.00 1.65
CA ALA A 118 -2.44 -47.39 2.43
C ALA A 118 -3.35 -46.42 1.66
N THR A 119 -3.10 -46.18 0.37
CA THR A 119 -3.75 -45.09 -0.39
C THR A 119 -5.09 -45.44 -1.05
N SER A 120 -5.54 -46.70 -0.97
CA SER A 120 -6.81 -47.14 -1.58
C SER A 120 -8.01 -46.80 -0.70
N ASP A 121 -7.93 -47.14 0.60
CA ASP A 121 -9.11 -47.24 1.45
C ASP A 121 -9.65 -45.88 1.90
N ASP A 122 -8.79 -44.87 2.11
CA ASP A 122 -9.20 -43.48 2.38
C ASP A 122 -10.07 -42.91 1.25
N SER A 123 -9.84 -43.31 0.00
CA SER A 123 -10.67 -42.88 -1.13
C SER A 123 -12.05 -43.53 -1.12
N ALA A 124 -12.14 -44.81 -0.71
CA ALA A 124 -13.41 -45.51 -0.57
C ALA A 124 -14.25 -44.94 0.58
N LEU A 125 -13.62 -44.66 1.74
CA LEU A 125 -14.27 -44.01 2.88
C LEU A 125 -14.78 -42.60 2.52
N THR A 126 -13.96 -41.79 1.83
CA THR A 126 -14.37 -40.44 1.41
C THR A 126 -15.59 -40.48 0.49
N ASN A 127 -15.64 -41.44 -0.45
CA ASN A 127 -16.82 -41.64 -1.32
C ASN A 127 -18.06 -42.12 -0.54
N GLN A 128 -17.90 -42.95 0.48
CA GLN A 128 -19.02 -43.36 1.35
C GLN A 128 -19.58 -42.19 2.16
N ILE A 129 -18.71 -41.35 2.73
CA ILE A 129 -19.11 -40.14 3.46
C ILE A 129 -19.90 -39.20 2.55
N LEU A 130 -19.41 -38.95 1.33
CA LEU A 130 -20.12 -38.13 0.33
C LEU A 130 -21.48 -38.72 -0.07
N ALA A 131 -21.62 -40.05 -0.12
CA ALA A 131 -22.88 -40.71 -0.42
C ALA A 131 -23.96 -40.59 0.69
N THR A 132 -23.60 -40.14 1.90
CA THR A 132 -24.56 -39.81 2.98
C THR A 132 -25.15 -38.40 2.85
N ASP A 133 -24.72 -37.60 1.88
CA ASP A 133 -25.16 -36.20 1.77
C ASP A 133 -26.40 -36.02 0.91
N ARG A 134 -27.49 -35.53 1.54
CA ARG A 134 -28.73 -35.10 0.88
C ARG A 134 -29.11 -33.66 1.26
N SER A 135 -28.12 -32.85 1.67
CA SER A 135 -28.23 -31.41 1.90
C SER A 135 -28.99 -30.69 0.78
N ARG A 136 -28.69 -31.04 -0.48
CA ARG A 136 -29.29 -30.49 -1.70
C ARG A 136 -30.75 -30.87 -1.96
N ASP A 137 -31.26 -31.91 -1.28
CA ASP A 137 -32.64 -32.38 -1.40
C ASP A 137 -33.57 -31.72 -0.35
N ARG A 138 -33.03 -30.87 0.52
CA ARG A 138 -33.78 -30.15 1.57
C ARG A 138 -34.77 -29.15 0.95
N PRO A 139 -36.07 -29.18 1.31
CA PRO A 139 -37.04 -28.19 0.84
C PRO A 139 -36.71 -26.76 1.31
N TYR A 140 -36.91 -25.78 0.42
CA TYR A 140 -36.61 -24.36 0.68
C TYR A 140 -37.38 -23.74 1.86
N ASP A 141 -38.53 -24.31 2.24
CA ASP A 141 -39.37 -23.81 3.35
C ASP A 141 -38.87 -24.23 4.76
N VAL A 142 -37.80 -25.02 4.86
CA VAL A 142 -37.25 -25.46 6.15
C VAL A 142 -36.48 -24.31 6.82
N LYS A 143 -36.87 -23.92 8.04
CA LYS A 143 -36.15 -22.92 8.86
C LYS A 143 -34.64 -23.23 8.94
N SER A 144 -33.81 -22.21 8.73
CA SER A 144 -32.37 -22.28 8.99
C SER A 144 -32.07 -22.50 10.46
N ILE A 145 -31.08 -23.34 10.78
CA ILE A 145 -30.69 -23.63 12.16
C ILE A 145 -29.91 -22.45 12.75
N PRO A 146 -30.15 -22.02 14.01
CA PRO A 146 -29.45 -20.90 14.67
C PRO A 146 -28.06 -21.31 15.18
N LEU A 147 -27.18 -21.76 14.27
CA LEU A 147 -25.91 -22.42 14.59
C LEU A 147 -25.01 -21.66 15.57
N LYS A 148 -24.94 -20.34 15.45
CA LYS A 148 -24.12 -19.48 16.32
C LYS A 148 -24.61 -19.48 17.77
N HIS A 149 -25.92 -19.45 17.99
CA HIS A 149 -26.52 -19.54 19.33
C HIS A 149 -26.35 -20.94 19.94
N ILE A 150 -26.50 -22.01 19.14
CA ILE A 150 -26.26 -23.39 19.60
C ILE A 150 -24.78 -23.55 19.99
N LEU A 151 -23.84 -23.09 19.17
CA LEU A 151 -22.40 -23.14 19.50
C LEU A 151 -22.02 -22.30 20.72
N GLN A 152 -22.62 -21.12 20.91
CA GLN A 152 -22.42 -20.31 22.11
C GLN A 152 -22.93 -21.04 23.38
N THR A 153 -24.04 -21.77 23.27
CA THR A 153 -24.59 -22.57 24.37
C THR A 153 -23.71 -23.80 24.66
N VAL A 154 -23.27 -24.50 23.62
CA VAL A 154 -22.28 -25.59 23.70
C VAL A 154 -20.99 -25.11 24.36
N ASP A 155 -20.48 -23.95 23.98
CA ASP A 155 -19.29 -23.35 24.58
C ASP A 155 -19.49 -23.09 26.08
N VAL A 156 -20.64 -22.58 26.51
CA VAL A 156 -20.92 -22.37 27.94
C VAL A 156 -20.97 -23.69 28.72
N ILE A 157 -21.54 -24.75 28.13
CA ILE A 157 -21.58 -26.08 28.76
C ILE A 157 -20.18 -26.70 28.85
N LEU A 158 -19.43 -26.72 27.74
CA LEU A 158 -18.14 -27.39 27.64
C LEU A 158 -16.94 -26.55 28.13
N ALA A 159 -17.13 -25.26 28.43
CA ALA A 159 -16.09 -24.35 28.95
C ALA A 159 -15.37 -24.86 30.20
N ARG A 160 -16.01 -25.76 30.98
CA ARG A 160 -15.42 -26.37 32.18
C ARG A 160 -14.56 -27.60 31.84
N VAL A 161 -14.91 -28.35 30.80
CA VAL A 161 -14.14 -29.49 30.26
C VAL A 161 -12.84 -29.02 29.61
N THR A 162 -12.86 -27.87 28.93
CA THR A 162 -11.69 -27.37 28.19
C THR A 162 -10.57 -26.82 29.06
N LYS A 163 -10.78 -26.60 30.36
CA LYS A 163 -9.79 -25.99 31.29
C LYS A 163 -8.66 -26.95 31.68
N PRO A 164 -7.44 -26.46 32.00
CA PRO A 164 -6.28 -27.32 32.25
C PRO A 164 -6.27 -28.05 33.59
N ASP A 165 -6.89 -27.50 34.64
CA ASP A 165 -6.74 -28.02 36.01
C ASP A 165 -8.08 -28.09 36.75
N ILE A 166 -8.74 -29.25 36.59
CA ILE A 166 -9.93 -29.63 37.38
C ILE A 166 -9.50 -30.35 38.67
N HIS A 167 -8.33 -31.00 38.67
CA HIS A 167 -8.01 -32.04 39.66
C HIS A 167 -7.51 -31.47 41.00
N GLY A 168 -6.99 -30.25 41.03
CA GLY A 168 -6.69 -29.55 42.29
C GLY A 168 -7.93 -29.16 43.12
N ALA A 169 -9.12 -29.04 42.50
CA ALA A 169 -10.28 -28.42 43.12
C ALA A 169 -11.18 -29.37 43.96
N PHE A 170 -11.11 -30.68 43.75
CA PHE A 170 -12.11 -31.63 44.27
C PHE A 170 -11.71 -32.39 45.55
N LEU A 171 -10.47 -32.25 46.04
CA LEU A 171 -9.89 -33.18 47.02
C LEU A 171 -9.45 -32.58 48.37
N VAL A 172 -9.75 -31.30 48.68
CA VAL A 172 -9.39 -30.69 49.97
C VAL A 172 -10.58 -29.98 50.63
N PRO A 173 -11.26 -30.62 51.61
CA PRO A 173 -12.19 -29.94 52.50
C PRO A 173 -11.44 -28.92 53.39
N GLY A 174 -11.55 -27.62 53.06
CA GLY A 174 -11.07 -26.52 53.92
C GLY A 174 -10.22 -25.44 53.24
N ALA A 175 -9.79 -25.60 51.99
CA ALA A 175 -8.92 -24.63 51.29
C ALA A 175 -9.68 -23.42 50.68
N VAL A 176 -10.55 -22.77 51.46
CA VAL A 176 -11.36 -21.62 51.02
C VAL A 176 -10.56 -20.32 51.14
N GLY A 177 -10.54 -19.48 50.10
CA GLY A 177 -9.96 -18.13 50.20
C GLY A 177 -9.33 -17.53 48.94
N ALA A 178 -8.77 -18.33 48.03
CA ALA A 178 -8.07 -17.83 46.82
C ALA A 178 -8.78 -18.14 45.49
N HIS A 179 -9.43 -19.30 45.37
CA HIS A 179 -10.03 -19.75 44.11
C HIS A 179 -11.44 -19.19 43.85
N ASP A 180 -12.14 -18.75 44.89
CA ASP A 180 -13.53 -18.28 44.80
C ASP A 180 -13.68 -17.03 43.93
N ALA A 181 -12.70 -16.12 43.94
CA ALA A 181 -12.73 -14.89 43.15
C ALA A 181 -12.69 -15.16 41.63
N LEU A 182 -11.78 -16.02 41.18
CA LEU A 182 -11.63 -16.39 39.76
C LEU A 182 -12.82 -17.22 39.26
N ASN A 183 -13.37 -18.10 40.11
CA ASN A 183 -14.60 -18.83 39.76
C ASN A 183 -15.81 -17.89 39.68
N LEU A 184 -15.97 -16.95 40.61
CA LEU A 184 -17.07 -15.98 40.61
C LEU A 184 -17.01 -15.02 39.40
N GLU A 185 -15.81 -14.59 38.98
CA GLU A 185 -15.62 -13.76 37.79
C GLU A 185 -15.89 -14.56 36.49
N HIS A 186 -15.49 -15.83 36.46
CA HIS A 186 -15.81 -16.73 35.36
C HIS A 186 -17.31 -17.03 35.26
N GLU A 187 -18.01 -17.27 36.37
CA GLU A 187 -19.46 -17.48 36.37
C GLU A 187 -20.23 -16.23 35.98
N LYS A 188 -19.80 -15.03 36.41
CA LYS A 188 -20.33 -13.76 35.87
C LYS A 188 -20.15 -13.65 34.36
N THR A 189 -19.01 -14.09 33.83
CA THR A 189 -18.73 -14.08 32.39
C THR A 189 -19.65 -15.05 31.63
N LEU A 190 -19.83 -16.28 32.12
CA LEU A 190 -20.76 -17.24 31.53
C LEU A 190 -22.22 -16.76 31.62
N HIS A 191 -22.62 -16.16 32.74
CA HIS A 191 -23.94 -15.54 32.88
C HIS A 191 -24.16 -14.38 31.92
N ALA A 192 -23.16 -13.52 31.69
CA ALA A 192 -23.25 -12.43 30.72
C ALA A 192 -23.41 -12.98 29.28
N THR A 193 -22.66 -14.02 28.91
CA THR A 193 -22.82 -14.70 27.62
C THR A 193 -24.23 -15.29 27.46
N LEU A 194 -24.72 -16.05 28.45
CA LEU A 194 -26.08 -16.60 28.42
C LEU A 194 -27.17 -15.53 28.36
N SER A 195 -27.01 -14.43 29.12
CA SER A 195 -27.98 -13.32 29.18
C SER A 195 -27.99 -12.43 27.92
N SER A 196 -27.13 -12.73 26.94
CA SER A 196 -27.11 -12.08 25.61
C SER A 196 -27.67 -12.96 24.49
N LEU A 197 -28.05 -14.21 24.79
CA LEU A 197 -28.83 -15.06 23.90
C LEU A 197 -30.31 -14.64 23.96
N GLN A 198 -31.05 -14.83 22.87
CA GLN A 198 -32.51 -14.62 22.88
C GLN A 198 -33.20 -15.83 23.51
N ASP A 199 -34.16 -15.61 24.43
CA ASP A 199 -34.83 -16.67 25.21
C ASP A 199 -35.57 -17.74 24.38
N ASN A 200 -35.92 -17.44 23.12
CA ASN A 200 -36.67 -18.33 22.24
C ASN A 200 -35.98 -18.49 20.87
N TYR A 201 -35.23 -19.58 20.70
CA TYR A 201 -34.82 -20.08 19.39
C TYR A 201 -35.16 -21.57 19.26
N ASP A 202 -35.71 -21.98 18.11
CA ASP A 202 -36.20 -23.34 17.89
C ASP A 202 -35.03 -24.35 17.81
N VAL A 203 -34.69 -24.98 18.95
CA VAL A 203 -33.76 -26.11 18.97
C VAL A 203 -34.45 -27.36 18.40
N PRO A 204 -33.85 -28.10 17.45
CA PRO A 204 -34.38 -29.37 16.92
C PRO A 204 -34.39 -30.53 17.94
N THR A 205 -35.19 -30.42 19.02
CA THR A 205 -35.20 -31.37 20.16
C THR A 205 -35.47 -32.82 19.75
N GLY A 206 -36.35 -33.06 18.78
CA GLY A 206 -36.59 -34.40 18.24
C GLY A 206 -35.34 -35.00 17.56
N LEU A 207 -34.56 -34.17 16.87
CA LEU A 207 -33.32 -34.57 16.19
C LEU A 207 -32.16 -34.75 17.19
N PHE A 208 -32.05 -33.85 18.18
CA PHE A 208 -31.14 -34.02 19.32
C PHE A 208 -31.41 -35.35 20.04
N ASN A 209 -32.66 -35.66 20.35
CA ASN A 209 -33.05 -36.91 20.98
C ASN A 209 -32.69 -38.13 20.11
N ALA A 210 -32.94 -38.08 18.79
CA ALA A 210 -32.54 -39.15 17.88
C ALA A 210 -31.02 -39.38 17.88
N ILE A 211 -30.22 -38.31 17.79
CA ILE A 211 -28.75 -38.37 17.84
C ILE A 211 -28.27 -38.88 19.21
N SER A 212 -28.85 -38.43 20.33
CA SER A 212 -28.50 -38.93 21.66
C SER A 212 -28.88 -40.40 21.86
N CYS A 213 -30.02 -40.85 21.34
CA CYS A 213 -30.39 -42.27 21.36
C CYS A 213 -29.43 -43.14 20.53
N GLU A 214 -28.94 -42.61 19.40
CA GLU A 214 -27.95 -43.27 18.56
C GLU A 214 -26.59 -43.38 19.26
N ILE A 215 -26.03 -42.24 19.72
CA ILE A 215 -24.72 -42.15 20.38
C ILE A 215 -24.66 -42.99 21.67
N PHE A 216 -25.67 -42.89 22.54
CA PHE A 216 -25.62 -43.48 23.89
C PHE A 216 -26.39 -44.80 24.00
N GLY A 217 -27.28 -45.13 23.07
CA GLY A 217 -28.09 -46.36 23.10
C GLY A 217 -27.38 -47.59 22.54
N LYS A 218 -26.66 -47.47 21.42
CA LYS A 218 -26.01 -48.62 20.76
C LYS A 218 -24.68 -49.06 21.39
N TRP A 219 -24.16 -48.32 22.37
CA TRP A 219 -22.94 -48.70 23.12
C TRP A 219 -23.06 -50.06 23.80
N LEU A 220 -24.25 -50.39 24.35
CA LEU A 220 -24.52 -51.65 25.04
C LEU A 220 -24.43 -52.89 24.11
N SER A 221 -24.48 -52.70 22.79
CA SER A 221 -24.33 -53.76 21.79
C SER A 221 -22.88 -53.97 21.31
N GLY A 222 -21.93 -53.10 21.71
CA GLY A 222 -20.53 -53.21 21.30
C GLY A 222 -20.29 -53.02 19.79
N GLU A 223 -21.11 -52.20 19.13
CA GLU A 223 -20.97 -51.95 17.69
C GLU A 223 -19.74 -51.09 17.35
N ASP A 224 -19.23 -51.24 16.12
CA ASP A 224 -18.11 -50.45 15.59
C ASP A 224 -18.46 -48.95 15.54
N PRO A 225 -17.67 -48.06 16.18
CA PRO A 225 -17.85 -46.60 16.08
C PRO A 225 -17.94 -46.04 14.66
N ASN A 226 -17.35 -46.70 13.64
CA ASN A 226 -17.55 -46.31 12.24
C ASN A 226 -19.02 -46.43 11.83
N LYS A 227 -19.70 -47.53 12.21
CA LYS A 227 -21.11 -47.77 11.87
C LYS A 227 -21.99 -46.71 12.53
N THR A 228 -21.86 -46.49 13.84
CA THR A 228 -22.61 -45.44 14.56
C THR A 228 -22.35 -44.05 13.98
N THR A 229 -21.13 -43.76 13.50
CA THR A 229 -20.84 -42.50 12.79
C THR A 229 -21.64 -42.36 11.49
N MET A 230 -21.79 -43.44 10.71
CA MET A 230 -22.56 -43.44 9.47
C MET A 230 -24.08 -43.42 9.72
N ASP A 231 -24.56 -44.15 10.73
CA ASP A 231 -25.97 -44.12 11.18
C ASP A 231 -26.35 -42.69 11.66
N ILE A 232 -25.46 -41.98 12.36
CA ILE A 232 -25.64 -40.55 12.71
C ILE A 232 -25.69 -39.67 11.46
N LEU A 233 -24.78 -39.89 10.48
CA LEU A 233 -24.77 -39.11 9.23
C LEU A 233 -26.06 -39.29 8.42
N ASP A 234 -26.68 -40.48 8.43
CA ASP A 234 -28.01 -40.70 7.84
C ASP A 234 -29.11 -39.93 8.59
N ILE A 235 -29.09 -39.93 9.93
CA ILE A 235 -30.03 -39.12 10.75
C ILE A 235 -29.97 -37.62 10.39
N VAL A 236 -28.78 -37.08 10.09
CA VAL A 236 -28.61 -35.65 9.73
C VAL A 236 -28.45 -35.39 8.22
N GLN A 237 -28.72 -36.37 7.35
CA GLN A 237 -28.37 -36.34 5.92
C GLN A 237 -28.84 -35.10 5.13
N HIS A 238 -29.99 -34.52 5.49
CA HIS A 238 -30.63 -33.37 4.82
C HIS A 238 -30.12 -31.99 5.28
N HIS A 239 -29.07 -31.92 6.10
CA HIS A 239 -28.51 -30.69 6.64
C HIS A 239 -27.18 -30.33 5.96
N ASP A 240 -26.77 -29.06 6.02
CA ASP A 240 -25.44 -28.64 5.55
C ASP A 240 -24.32 -29.20 6.44
N TRP A 241 -23.11 -29.34 5.91
CA TRP A 241 -22.01 -30.04 6.60
C TRP A 241 -21.60 -29.44 7.96
N ASP A 242 -21.80 -28.14 8.14
CA ASP A 242 -21.58 -27.44 9.41
C ASP A 242 -22.78 -27.59 10.37
N GLU A 243 -24.03 -27.53 9.86
CA GLU A 243 -25.23 -27.89 10.61
C GLU A 243 -25.12 -29.31 11.19
N LYS A 244 -24.66 -30.29 10.40
CA LYS A 244 -24.43 -31.68 10.85
C LYS A 244 -23.54 -31.73 12.09
N LEU A 245 -22.45 -30.96 12.12
CA LEU A 245 -21.56 -30.92 13.30
C LEU A 245 -22.19 -30.24 14.50
N VAL A 246 -22.83 -29.08 14.31
CA VAL A 246 -23.40 -28.32 15.43
C VAL A 246 -24.57 -29.07 16.08
N LEU A 247 -25.37 -29.79 15.28
CA LEU A 247 -26.42 -30.68 15.77
C LEU A 247 -25.86 -31.82 16.64
N VAL A 248 -24.85 -32.54 16.14
CA VAL A 248 -24.25 -33.68 16.86
C VAL A 248 -23.47 -33.23 18.10
N LEU A 249 -22.71 -32.14 17.99
CA LEU A 249 -21.99 -31.54 19.12
C LEU A 249 -22.96 -31.00 20.19
N GLY A 250 -24.10 -30.44 19.78
CA GLY A 250 -25.17 -30.02 20.68
C GLY A 250 -25.78 -31.19 21.46
N ALA A 251 -26.14 -32.27 20.76
CA ALA A 251 -26.70 -33.49 21.38
C ALA A 251 -25.70 -34.18 22.34
N PHE A 252 -24.40 -34.12 22.03
CA PHE A 252 -23.33 -34.55 22.94
C PHE A 252 -23.18 -33.65 24.16
N ALA A 253 -23.11 -32.32 23.95
CA ALA A 253 -22.89 -31.35 25.02
C ALA A 253 -23.98 -31.39 26.10
N VAL A 254 -25.24 -31.64 25.74
CA VAL A 254 -26.32 -31.86 26.74
C VAL A 254 -25.98 -33.01 27.69
N LYS A 255 -25.49 -34.14 27.18
CA LYS A 255 -25.22 -35.36 27.95
C LYS A 255 -23.92 -35.31 28.75
N ASP A 256 -22.88 -34.67 28.22
CA ASP A 256 -21.66 -34.36 28.97
C ASP A 256 -21.95 -33.31 30.08
N GLY A 257 -22.70 -32.25 29.75
CA GLY A 257 -23.18 -31.25 30.70
C GLY A 257 -24.00 -31.83 31.85
N GLU A 258 -24.90 -32.79 31.58
CA GLU A 258 -25.64 -33.54 32.61
C GLU A 258 -24.73 -34.26 33.62
N PHE A 259 -23.55 -34.73 33.20
CA PHE A 259 -22.57 -35.33 34.11
C PHE A 259 -21.83 -34.25 34.90
N TRP A 260 -21.21 -33.28 34.22
CA TRP A 260 -20.38 -32.28 34.88
C TRP A 260 -21.16 -31.35 35.82
N LEU A 261 -22.42 -31.02 35.50
CA LEU A 261 -23.29 -30.24 36.38
C LEU A 261 -23.56 -30.98 37.71
N VAL A 262 -23.85 -32.29 37.64
CA VAL A 262 -24.05 -33.12 38.83
C VAL A 262 -22.75 -33.29 39.62
N ALA A 263 -21.63 -33.53 38.94
CA ALA A 263 -20.31 -33.68 39.58
C ALA A 263 -19.87 -32.41 40.33
N GLN A 264 -20.04 -31.24 39.73
CA GLN A 264 -19.65 -29.95 40.31
C GLN A 264 -20.56 -29.54 41.49
N LEU A 265 -21.87 -29.82 41.40
CA LEU A 265 -22.83 -29.45 42.44
C LEU A 265 -23.02 -30.52 43.52
N TYR A 266 -22.35 -31.68 43.44
CA TYR A 266 -22.52 -32.83 44.33
C TYR A 266 -22.35 -32.50 45.82
N THR A 267 -21.45 -31.59 46.17
CA THR A 267 -21.17 -31.18 47.56
C THR A 267 -22.03 -30.02 48.05
N THR A 268 -22.59 -29.21 47.14
CA THR A 268 -23.24 -27.91 47.45
C THR A 268 -24.75 -27.92 47.26
N ASN A 269 -25.29 -28.78 46.40
CA ASN A 269 -26.71 -28.81 46.04
C ASN A 269 -27.37 -30.15 46.44
N PRO A 270 -28.41 -30.17 47.29
CA PRO A 270 -29.07 -31.40 47.74
C PRO A 270 -29.62 -32.30 46.61
N LEU A 271 -30.12 -31.71 45.51
CA LEU A 271 -30.64 -32.47 44.37
C LEU A 271 -29.51 -33.10 43.56
N ALA A 272 -28.44 -32.35 43.28
CA ALA A 272 -27.25 -32.90 42.63
C ALA A 272 -26.59 -33.99 43.47
N LYS A 273 -26.59 -33.85 44.81
CA LYS A 273 -26.14 -34.88 45.74
C LYS A 273 -26.97 -36.17 45.62
N ALA A 274 -28.29 -36.07 45.64
CA ALA A 274 -29.18 -37.23 45.51
C ALA A 274 -29.03 -37.94 44.14
N ILE A 275 -28.94 -37.18 43.04
CA ILE A 275 -28.68 -37.73 41.70
C ILE A 275 -27.29 -38.35 41.63
N GLY A 276 -26.28 -37.71 42.21
CA GLY A 276 -24.90 -38.18 42.24
C GLY A 276 -24.70 -39.44 43.08
N GLN A 277 -25.50 -39.64 44.14
CA GLN A 277 -25.53 -40.89 44.90
C GLN A 277 -26.04 -42.07 44.03
N LEU A 278 -27.10 -41.87 43.26
CA LEU A 278 -27.61 -42.88 42.32
C LEU A 278 -26.65 -43.14 41.15
N LYS A 279 -25.94 -42.10 40.67
CA LYS A 279 -24.90 -42.19 39.64
C LYS A 279 -23.48 -42.53 40.16
N GLN A 280 -23.34 -42.92 41.44
CA GLN A 280 -22.06 -43.29 42.08
C GLN A 280 -20.92 -42.23 41.92
N VAL A 281 -21.28 -40.96 41.76
CA VAL A 281 -20.38 -39.87 41.34
C VAL A 281 -19.21 -39.65 42.30
N GLN A 282 -19.39 -39.93 43.60
CA GLN A 282 -18.32 -39.80 44.58
C GLN A 282 -17.16 -40.78 44.34
N GLU A 283 -17.45 -42.04 44.00
CA GLU A 283 -16.40 -43.02 43.69
C GLU A 283 -15.68 -42.67 42.39
N ILE A 284 -16.40 -42.09 41.41
CA ILE A 284 -15.81 -41.56 40.18
C ILE A 284 -14.85 -40.39 40.50
N LEU A 285 -15.23 -39.47 41.39
CA LEU A 285 -14.40 -38.33 41.81
C LEU A 285 -13.15 -38.77 42.61
N GLU A 286 -13.28 -39.76 43.50
CA GLU A 286 -12.15 -40.33 44.25
C GLU A 286 -11.14 -41.03 43.32
N ARG A 287 -11.64 -41.70 42.26
CA ARG A 287 -10.81 -42.31 41.20
C ARG A 287 -10.28 -41.27 40.19
N ALA A 288 -10.94 -40.13 40.00
CA ALA A 288 -10.53 -39.07 39.08
C ALA A 288 -9.15 -38.51 39.41
N GLY A 289 -8.87 -38.24 40.69
CA GLY A 289 -7.56 -37.74 41.13
C GLY A 289 -6.39 -38.73 40.97
N THR A 290 -6.65 -40.00 40.69
CA THR A 290 -5.66 -41.09 40.76
C THR A 290 -5.59 -41.92 39.47
N THR A 291 -6.48 -42.90 39.29
CA THR A 291 -6.41 -43.89 38.20
C THR A 291 -7.10 -43.43 36.92
N LEU A 292 -8.09 -42.54 37.01
CA LEU A 292 -8.81 -42.00 35.85
C LEU A 292 -8.21 -40.69 35.32
N LYS A 293 -7.29 -40.04 36.04
CA LYS A 293 -6.66 -38.77 35.64
C LYS A 293 -6.21 -38.72 34.17
N PRO A 294 -5.36 -39.62 33.66
CA PRO A 294 -4.92 -39.56 32.26
C PRO A 294 -6.06 -39.84 31.26
N LYS A 295 -7.13 -40.56 31.68
CA LYS A 295 -8.31 -40.78 30.83
C LYS A 295 -9.18 -39.52 30.75
N PHE A 296 -9.33 -38.77 31.84
CA PHE A 296 -9.96 -37.44 31.83
C PHE A 296 -9.13 -36.41 31.05
N GLU A 297 -7.80 -36.40 31.19
CA GLU A 297 -6.93 -35.50 30.42
C GLU A 297 -7.01 -35.77 28.90
N SER A 298 -6.93 -37.03 28.47
CA SER A 298 -7.12 -37.41 27.06
C SER A 298 -8.53 -37.09 26.54
N TYR A 299 -9.57 -37.29 27.38
CA TYR A 299 -10.96 -36.92 27.05
C TYR A 299 -11.12 -35.40 26.86
N ASN A 300 -10.65 -34.59 27.81
CA ASN A 300 -10.73 -33.13 27.76
C ASN A 300 -9.98 -32.57 26.54
N ASN A 301 -8.84 -33.18 26.17
CA ASN A 301 -8.09 -32.82 24.97
C ASN A 301 -8.86 -33.15 23.69
N LEU A 302 -9.49 -34.33 23.61
CA LEU A 302 -10.33 -34.72 22.48
C LEU A 302 -11.54 -33.79 22.32
N VAL A 303 -12.25 -33.47 23.41
CA VAL A 303 -13.38 -32.53 23.40
C VAL A 303 -12.94 -31.13 22.95
N ARG A 304 -11.77 -30.65 23.40
CA ARG A 304 -11.20 -29.37 22.92
C ARG A 304 -10.93 -29.40 21.41
N ALA A 305 -10.38 -30.49 20.88
CA ALA A 305 -10.12 -30.65 19.45
C ALA A 305 -11.43 -30.72 18.61
N ILE A 306 -12.46 -31.41 19.12
CA ILE A 306 -13.81 -31.45 18.53
C ILE A 306 -14.41 -30.03 18.40
N ILE A 307 -14.35 -29.23 19.48
CA ILE A 307 -14.87 -27.85 19.49
C ILE A 307 -14.10 -26.98 18.47
N ASN A 308 -12.76 -27.09 18.45
CA ASN A 308 -11.92 -26.30 17.55
C ASN A 308 -12.22 -26.60 16.06
N VAL A 309 -12.27 -27.89 15.66
CA VAL A 309 -12.64 -28.25 14.28
C VAL A 309 -14.04 -27.74 13.93
N THR A 310 -15.01 -27.92 14.83
CA THR A 310 -16.40 -27.49 14.58
C THR A 310 -16.51 -25.97 14.36
N LYS A 311 -15.82 -25.17 15.17
CA LYS A 311 -15.78 -23.71 14.99
C LYS A 311 -15.12 -23.31 13.67
N CYS A 312 -14.02 -23.96 13.31
CA CYS A 312 -13.31 -23.68 12.05
C CYS A 312 -14.19 -24.02 10.83
N VAL A 313 -14.92 -25.13 10.85
CA VAL A 313 -15.88 -25.51 9.78
C VAL A 313 -17.01 -24.49 9.64
N VAL A 314 -17.64 -24.04 10.74
CA VAL A 314 -18.70 -23.02 10.70
C VAL A 314 -18.17 -21.68 10.17
N GLN A 315 -16.97 -21.26 10.59
CA GLN A 315 -16.35 -20.02 10.09
C GLN A 315 -15.97 -20.11 8.60
N LEU A 316 -15.51 -21.27 8.12
CA LEU A 316 -15.26 -21.52 6.70
C LEU A 316 -16.56 -21.42 5.88
N HIS A 317 -17.67 -21.97 6.38
CA HIS A 317 -18.96 -21.90 5.69
C HIS A 317 -19.57 -20.49 5.67
N ASP A 318 -19.51 -19.76 6.79
CA ASP A 318 -19.83 -18.32 6.85
C ASP A 318 -19.06 -17.54 5.77
N LEU A 319 -17.76 -17.83 5.63
CA LEU A 319 -16.85 -17.10 4.76
C LEU A 319 -17.01 -17.47 3.27
N GLN A 320 -17.34 -18.74 2.96
CA GLN A 320 -17.70 -19.18 1.61
C GLN A 320 -18.94 -18.46 1.05
N ARG A 321 -19.78 -17.87 1.91
CA ARG A 321 -20.95 -17.06 1.52
C ARG A 321 -20.62 -15.58 1.28
N ASP A 322 -19.37 -15.14 1.43
CA ASP A 322 -18.93 -13.78 1.08
C ASP A 322 -18.80 -13.62 -0.45
N PRO A 323 -19.43 -12.62 -1.10
CA PRO A 323 -19.49 -12.49 -2.55
C PRO A 323 -18.14 -12.25 -3.25
N HIS A 324 -17.06 -12.00 -2.49
CA HIS A 324 -15.71 -11.87 -3.05
C HIS A 324 -15.02 -13.25 -3.20
N VAL A 325 -15.56 -14.31 -2.61
CA VAL A 325 -15.14 -15.70 -2.90
C VAL A 325 -15.67 -16.10 -4.27
N THR A 326 -14.77 -16.40 -5.20
CA THR A 326 -15.10 -16.83 -6.56
C THR A 326 -14.79 -18.31 -6.74
N THR A 327 -15.41 -18.95 -7.73
CA THR A 327 -15.32 -20.40 -7.97
C THR A 327 -13.91 -20.94 -8.28
N GLU A 328 -12.97 -20.05 -8.63
CA GLU A 328 -11.53 -20.38 -8.71
C GLU A 328 -10.84 -20.54 -7.33
N HIS A 329 -11.44 -19.98 -6.27
CA HIS A 329 -11.01 -20.10 -4.88
C HIS A 329 -11.85 -21.13 -4.12
N GLU A 330 -13.06 -21.44 -4.59
CA GLU A 330 -13.82 -22.67 -4.28
C GLU A 330 -13.13 -23.91 -4.91
N SER A 331 -11.80 -24.02 -4.78
CA SER A 331 -11.06 -25.14 -5.33
C SER A 331 -11.58 -26.43 -4.71
N ALA A 332 -11.81 -27.47 -5.53
CA ALA A 332 -12.44 -28.70 -5.06
C ALA A 332 -11.71 -29.35 -3.87
N ALA A 333 -10.39 -29.11 -3.73
CA ALA A 333 -9.60 -29.53 -2.57
C ALA A 333 -10.06 -28.86 -1.26
N THR A 334 -10.34 -27.55 -1.28
CA THR A 334 -10.75 -26.78 -0.10
C THR A 334 -12.10 -27.27 0.45
N THR A 335 -13.04 -27.66 -0.43
CA THR A 335 -14.32 -28.24 -0.02
C THR A 335 -14.25 -29.74 0.26
N ALA A 336 -13.40 -30.51 -0.44
CA ALA A 336 -13.31 -31.97 -0.26
C ALA A 336 -12.84 -32.40 1.13
N HIS A 337 -12.10 -31.55 1.85
CA HIS A 337 -11.67 -31.85 3.22
C HIS A 337 -12.78 -31.64 4.27
N ILE A 338 -13.85 -30.89 3.97
CA ILE A 338 -14.93 -30.61 4.93
C ILE A 338 -15.74 -31.88 5.29
N PRO A 339 -16.29 -32.68 4.34
CA PRO A 339 -16.99 -33.93 4.67
C PRO A 339 -16.16 -34.90 5.50
N THR A 340 -14.88 -35.04 5.17
CA THR A 340 -13.94 -35.90 5.89
C THR A 340 -13.65 -35.36 7.30
N ALA A 341 -13.45 -34.05 7.48
CA ALA A 341 -13.33 -33.42 8.79
C ALA A 341 -14.59 -33.63 9.66
N VAL A 342 -15.77 -33.51 9.06
CA VAL A 342 -17.06 -33.75 9.73
C VAL A 342 -17.15 -35.19 10.22
N TYR A 343 -16.87 -36.17 9.36
CA TYR A 343 -16.84 -37.60 9.74
C TYR A 343 -15.89 -37.87 10.91
N TRP A 344 -14.62 -37.41 10.85
CA TRP A 344 -13.66 -37.67 11.93
C TRP A 344 -14.04 -36.97 13.24
N THR A 345 -14.75 -35.85 13.18
CA THR A 345 -15.25 -35.13 14.37
C THR A 345 -16.47 -35.84 14.98
N ILE A 346 -17.44 -36.28 14.17
CA ILE A 346 -18.59 -37.09 14.65
C ILE A 346 -18.08 -38.42 15.25
N ARG A 347 -17.15 -39.11 14.58
CA ARG A 347 -16.52 -40.33 15.09
C ARG A 347 -15.82 -40.11 16.43
N SER A 348 -15.15 -38.96 16.59
CA SER A 348 -14.53 -38.57 17.85
C SER A 348 -15.56 -38.25 18.94
N ILE A 349 -16.72 -37.69 18.59
CA ILE A 349 -17.85 -37.50 19.53
C ILE A 349 -18.41 -38.85 20.00
N VAL A 350 -18.59 -39.83 19.10
CA VAL A 350 -19.03 -41.21 19.47
C VAL A 350 -18.04 -41.87 20.43
N VAL A 351 -16.73 -41.77 20.16
CA VAL A 351 -15.68 -42.33 21.01
C VAL A 351 -15.58 -41.59 22.36
N ALA A 352 -15.68 -40.26 22.37
CA ALA A 352 -15.73 -39.47 23.61
C ALA A 352 -16.95 -39.86 24.47
N SER A 353 -18.13 -39.98 23.85
CA SER A 353 -19.36 -40.40 24.52
C SER A 353 -19.26 -41.80 25.13
N SER A 354 -18.64 -42.73 24.40
CA SER A 354 -18.36 -44.08 24.87
C SER A 354 -17.43 -44.09 26.08
N GLN A 355 -16.39 -43.24 26.10
CA GLN A 355 -15.49 -43.10 27.24
C GLN A 355 -16.18 -42.46 28.45
N LEU A 356 -17.00 -41.42 28.24
CA LEU A 356 -17.80 -40.80 29.30
C LEU A 356 -18.77 -41.81 29.94
N LEU A 357 -19.40 -42.67 29.13
CA LEU A 357 -20.31 -43.70 29.61
C LEU A 357 -19.57 -44.85 30.33
N GLY A 358 -18.39 -45.24 29.86
CA GLY A 358 -17.50 -46.15 30.58
C GLY A 358 -17.03 -45.59 31.94
N ILE A 359 -16.75 -44.29 32.01
CA ILE A 359 -16.38 -43.59 33.27
C ILE A 359 -17.56 -43.55 34.26
N THR A 360 -18.80 -43.49 33.77
CA THR A 360 -19.99 -43.21 34.59
C THR A 360 -20.92 -44.39 34.87
N GLY A 361 -20.77 -45.51 34.15
CA GLY A 361 -21.72 -46.63 34.20
C GLY A 361 -21.19 -47.94 34.77
N MET A 362 -20.11 -48.51 34.19
CA MET A 362 -19.88 -49.96 34.21
C MET A 362 -18.49 -50.42 34.68
N GLY A 363 -17.66 -49.52 35.22
CA GLY A 363 -16.34 -49.86 35.78
C GLY A 363 -15.19 -49.92 34.77
N PRO A 364 -13.96 -50.21 35.23
CA PRO A 364 -12.73 -49.93 34.47
C PRO A 364 -12.51 -50.83 33.26
N GLU A 365 -13.22 -51.95 33.19
CA GLU A 365 -13.13 -52.99 32.14
C GLU A 365 -13.66 -52.51 30.78
N TYR A 366 -14.54 -51.50 30.78
CA TYR A 366 -15.18 -50.94 29.58
C TYR A 366 -14.61 -49.57 29.18
N LEU A 367 -13.44 -49.19 29.73
CA LEU A 367 -12.79 -47.91 29.46
C LEU A 367 -11.78 -48.00 28.32
N ILE A 368 -12.01 -47.21 27.27
CA ILE A 368 -11.10 -47.01 26.14
C ILE A 368 -9.71 -46.59 26.63
N GLU A 369 -8.67 -47.09 25.96
CA GLU A 369 -7.27 -46.79 26.31
C GLU A 369 -6.92 -45.33 25.97
N ALA A 370 -6.15 -44.68 26.86
CA ALA A 370 -5.90 -43.24 26.77
C ALA A 370 -5.16 -42.84 25.46
N TRP A 371 -4.39 -43.75 24.87
CA TRP A 371 -3.69 -43.49 23.61
C TRP A 371 -4.63 -43.42 22.39
N GLU A 372 -5.78 -44.10 22.39
CA GLU A 372 -6.75 -44.02 21.29
C GLU A 372 -7.43 -42.64 21.26
N LEU A 373 -7.84 -42.16 22.44
CA LEU A 373 -8.38 -40.82 22.63
C LEU A 373 -7.35 -39.74 22.22
N SER A 374 -6.09 -39.92 22.64
CA SER A 374 -4.99 -39.02 22.24
C SER A 374 -4.67 -39.10 20.74
N SER A 375 -4.80 -40.26 20.11
CA SER A 375 -4.60 -40.45 18.67
C SER A 375 -5.70 -39.73 17.85
N LEU A 376 -6.96 -39.84 18.29
CA LEU A 376 -8.07 -39.09 17.70
C LEU A 376 -7.94 -37.58 17.94
N ALA A 377 -7.50 -37.15 19.12
CA ALA A 377 -7.28 -35.74 19.43
C ALA A 377 -6.21 -35.16 18.50
N HIS A 378 -5.06 -35.82 18.37
CA HIS A 378 -4.01 -35.42 17.43
C HIS A 378 -4.47 -35.44 15.96
N LYS A 379 -5.32 -36.40 15.56
CA LYS A 379 -5.90 -36.41 14.21
C LYS A 379 -6.81 -35.20 13.97
N LEU A 380 -7.64 -34.81 14.95
CA LEU A 380 -8.45 -33.60 14.87
C LEU A 380 -7.63 -32.32 14.92
N GLU A 381 -6.53 -32.27 15.68
CA GLU A 381 -5.60 -31.14 15.70
C GLU A 381 -4.93 -30.93 14.33
N ASN A 382 -4.51 -32.01 13.66
CA ASN A 382 -3.96 -31.95 12.31
C ASN A 382 -5.01 -31.47 11.28
N ILE A 383 -6.26 -31.95 11.40
CA ILE A 383 -7.39 -31.48 10.57
C ILE A 383 -7.66 -29.99 10.83
N HIS A 384 -7.73 -29.57 12.10
CA HIS A 384 -7.93 -28.19 12.51
C HIS A 384 -6.83 -27.28 11.95
N SER A 385 -5.57 -27.68 12.03
CA SER A 385 -4.44 -26.91 11.49
C SER A 385 -4.58 -26.65 9.99
N HIS A 386 -5.00 -27.64 9.21
CA HIS A 386 -5.19 -27.47 7.77
C HIS A 386 -6.44 -26.63 7.42
N LEU A 387 -7.54 -26.79 8.17
CA LEU A 387 -8.74 -25.96 7.99
C LEU A 387 -8.45 -24.50 8.35
N GLN A 388 -7.69 -24.25 9.42
CA GLN A 388 -7.26 -22.92 9.86
C GLN A 388 -6.36 -22.24 8.83
N GLU A 389 -5.37 -22.96 8.27
CA GLU A 389 -4.51 -22.45 7.19
C GLU A 389 -5.34 -22.02 5.95
N ASN A 390 -6.34 -22.83 5.56
CA ASN A 390 -7.25 -22.48 4.47
C ASN A 390 -8.12 -21.25 4.82
N LEU A 391 -8.62 -21.16 6.05
CA LEU A 391 -9.43 -20.05 6.55
C LEU A 391 -8.63 -18.72 6.53
N ASP A 392 -7.42 -18.72 7.07
CA ASP A 392 -6.55 -17.52 7.10
C ASP A 392 -6.17 -17.07 5.68
N ARG A 393 -5.88 -18.03 4.79
CA ARG A 393 -5.62 -17.77 3.36
C ARG A 393 -6.85 -17.15 2.66
N LEU A 394 -8.06 -17.63 2.93
CA LEU A 394 -9.28 -17.09 2.33
C LEU A 394 -9.62 -15.69 2.87
N TYR A 395 -9.43 -15.44 4.17
CA TYR A 395 -9.50 -14.08 4.74
C TYR A 395 -8.54 -13.11 4.04
N GLU A 396 -7.30 -13.55 3.77
CA GLU A 396 -6.34 -12.70 3.06
C GLU A 396 -6.76 -12.42 1.61
N ILE A 397 -7.29 -13.42 0.89
CA ILE A 397 -7.81 -13.25 -0.47
C ILE A 397 -8.99 -12.26 -0.51
N ILE A 398 -9.96 -12.40 0.39
CA ILE A 398 -11.11 -11.48 0.51
C ILE A 398 -10.63 -10.06 0.80
N LYS A 399 -9.65 -9.90 1.71
CA LYS A 399 -9.07 -8.60 2.04
C LYS A 399 -8.37 -7.96 0.84
N ARG A 400 -7.56 -8.72 0.09
CA ARG A 400 -6.89 -8.24 -1.14
C ARG A 400 -7.92 -7.81 -2.20
N LYS A 401 -8.97 -8.59 -2.44
CA LYS A 401 -10.03 -8.22 -3.39
C LYS A 401 -10.77 -6.94 -2.98
N LYS A 402 -11.18 -6.82 -1.71
CA LYS A 402 -11.85 -5.60 -1.20
C LYS A 402 -10.95 -4.36 -1.30
N ASP A 403 -9.63 -4.53 -1.09
CA ASP A 403 -8.64 -3.48 -1.32
C ASP A 403 -8.53 -3.10 -2.81
N ASP A 404 -8.41 -4.08 -3.72
CA ASP A 404 -8.27 -3.85 -5.16
C ASP A 404 -9.55 -3.25 -5.79
N GLU A 405 -10.73 -3.67 -5.35
CA GLU A 405 -12.02 -3.09 -5.76
C GLU A 405 -12.16 -1.64 -5.28
N ALA A 406 -11.75 -1.33 -4.05
CA ALA A 406 -11.72 0.05 -3.56
C ALA A 406 -10.74 0.93 -4.36
N LEU A 407 -9.56 0.40 -4.71
CA LEU A 407 -8.60 1.08 -5.57
C LEU A 407 -9.11 1.25 -7.02
N ALA A 408 -9.88 0.28 -7.53
CA ALA A 408 -10.51 0.36 -8.85
C ALA A 408 -11.67 1.36 -8.89
N ALA A 409 -12.46 1.48 -7.81
CA ALA A 409 -13.49 2.50 -7.66
C ALA A 409 -12.89 3.92 -7.61
N ILE A 410 -11.77 4.10 -6.90
CA ILE A 410 -11.00 5.35 -6.91
C ILE A 410 -10.47 5.63 -8.32
N ALA A 411 -9.86 4.63 -8.99
CA ALA A 411 -9.38 4.78 -10.37
C ALA A 411 -10.48 5.25 -11.32
N TYR A 412 -11.62 4.55 -11.31
CA TYR A 412 -12.77 4.87 -12.16
C TYR A 412 -13.26 6.31 -11.95
N ILE A 413 -13.36 6.77 -10.70
CA ILE A 413 -13.81 8.15 -10.41
C ILE A 413 -12.76 9.19 -10.83
N LEU A 414 -11.47 8.93 -10.68
CA LEU A 414 -10.40 9.88 -11.03
C LEU A 414 -10.07 9.90 -12.53
N GLU A 415 -10.32 8.80 -13.26
CA GLU A 415 -9.96 8.66 -14.68
C GLU A 415 -11.13 8.96 -15.65
N THR A 416 -12.36 9.03 -15.14
CA THR A 416 -13.55 9.45 -15.90
C THR A 416 -13.91 10.93 -15.70
N PRO A 417 -14.50 11.60 -16.72
CA PRO A 417 -15.02 12.96 -16.57
C PRO A 417 -16.42 12.96 -15.93
N HIS A 418 -16.71 13.96 -15.09
CA HIS A 418 -18.01 14.15 -14.43
C HIS A 418 -18.63 15.52 -14.80
N ILE A 419 -19.77 15.86 -14.17
CA ILE A 419 -20.48 17.14 -14.34
C ILE A 419 -19.66 18.33 -13.79
N ASP A 420 -18.90 18.06 -12.73
CA ASP A 420 -17.85 18.91 -12.17
C ASP A 420 -16.93 18.08 -11.26
N ASN A 421 -15.79 18.67 -10.89
CA ASN A 421 -14.75 18.06 -10.07
C ASN A 421 -15.11 17.74 -8.61
N VAL A 422 -16.30 18.09 -8.11
CA VAL A 422 -16.64 17.91 -6.68
C VAL A 422 -16.68 16.43 -6.27
N LYS A 423 -17.19 15.53 -7.12
CA LYS A 423 -17.23 14.08 -6.80
C LYS A 423 -15.80 13.49 -6.68
N PRO A 424 -14.89 13.68 -7.66
CA PRO A 424 -13.46 13.36 -7.49
C PRO A 424 -12.79 14.00 -6.27
N LEU A 425 -13.05 15.27 -5.99
CA LEU A 425 -12.51 15.94 -4.79
C LEU A 425 -13.02 15.31 -3.48
N ARG A 426 -14.29 14.90 -3.40
CA ARG A 426 -14.83 14.16 -2.23
C ARG A 426 -14.16 12.79 -2.03
N VAL A 427 -13.74 12.12 -3.10
CA VAL A 427 -13.02 10.84 -2.99
C VAL A 427 -11.61 11.02 -2.42
N LEU A 428 -10.92 12.12 -2.79
CA LEU A 428 -9.60 12.44 -2.29
C LEU A 428 -9.61 13.03 -0.87
N PHE A 429 -10.64 13.84 -0.56
CA PHE A 429 -10.73 14.66 0.63
C PHE A 429 -12.08 14.46 1.34
N TYR A 430 -12.22 13.37 2.10
CA TYR A 430 -13.44 13.05 2.84
C TYR A 430 -13.23 13.19 4.35
N LYS A 431 -14.11 13.93 5.03
CA LYS A 431 -14.26 13.85 6.49
C LYS A 431 -15.60 14.41 6.99
N ASP A 432 -16.59 13.53 7.10
CA ASP A 432 -17.77 13.68 7.98
C ASP A 432 -18.50 15.04 7.87
N ASP A 433 -18.73 15.49 6.64
CA ASP A 433 -19.33 16.79 6.26
C ASP A 433 -18.66 18.04 6.87
N LEU A 434 -17.46 17.91 7.44
CA LEU A 434 -16.66 19.03 7.91
C LEU A 434 -15.75 19.57 6.78
N PRO A 435 -15.64 20.89 6.56
CA PRO A 435 -14.96 21.43 5.38
C PRO A 435 -13.52 20.92 5.23
N ALA A 436 -13.21 20.28 4.11
CA ALA A 436 -12.04 19.42 4.03
C ALA A 436 -10.69 20.17 3.95
N LEU A 437 -10.71 21.45 3.56
CA LEU A 437 -9.53 22.22 3.16
C LEU A 437 -9.26 23.42 4.09
N TYR A 438 -8.08 24.00 3.93
CA TYR A 438 -7.64 25.22 4.57
C TYR A 438 -7.05 26.16 3.50
N ASP A 439 -7.54 27.39 3.51
CA ASP A 439 -7.07 28.51 2.68
C ASP A 439 -5.95 29.21 3.47
N CYS A 440 -4.70 28.96 3.10
CA CYS A 440 -3.55 29.48 3.85
C CYS A 440 -3.41 31.00 3.76
N TYR A 441 -3.88 31.60 2.66
CA TYR A 441 -3.82 33.04 2.43
C TYR A 441 -4.82 33.81 3.31
N ASN A 442 -6.10 33.40 3.27
CA ASN A 442 -7.14 33.99 4.15
C ASN A 442 -7.18 33.36 5.55
N LYS A 443 -6.28 32.42 5.85
CA LYS A 443 -6.07 31.75 7.15
C LYS A 443 -7.36 31.18 7.75
N LYS A 444 -8.15 30.50 6.92
CA LYS A 444 -9.50 30.00 7.26
C LYS A 444 -9.73 28.59 6.72
N ARG A 445 -10.57 27.82 7.42
CA ARG A 445 -11.06 26.53 6.95
C ARG A 445 -12.11 26.74 5.84
N VAL A 446 -12.05 25.96 4.77
CA VAL A 446 -12.94 26.08 3.59
C VAL A 446 -13.37 24.71 3.07
N ASP A 447 -14.49 24.67 2.36
CA ASP A 447 -14.97 23.45 1.72
C ASP A 447 -14.33 23.26 0.33
N ILE A 448 -14.38 22.02 -0.19
CA ILE A 448 -13.95 21.70 -1.56
C ILE A 448 -14.73 22.45 -2.65
N ASP A 449 -15.95 22.89 -2.38
CA ASP A 449 -16.77 23.64 -3.36
C ASP A 449 -16.11 24.97 -3.81
N VAL A 450 -15.10 25.50 -3.09
CA VAL A 450 -14.29 26.65 -3.56
C VAL A 450 -13.42 26.33 -4.78
N LEU A 451 -13.23 25.04 -5.09
CA LEU A 451 -12.50 24.52 -6.24
C LEU A 451 -13.44 24.07 -7.39
N LYS A 452 -14.76 24.16 -7.19
CA LYS A 452 -15.78 23.66 -8.12
C LYS A 452 -15.59 24.23 -9.53
N ARG A 453 -15.45 23.36 -10.52
CA ARG A 453 -15.22 23.68 -11.95
C ARG A 453 -13.94 24.49 -12.24
N LYS A 454 -12.93 24.43 -11.38
CA LYS A 454 -11.58 24.95 -11.65
C LYS A 454 -10.64 23.81 -12.03
N THR A 455 -9.57 24.12 -12.77
CA THR A 455 -8.41 23.23 -12.87
C THR A 455 -7.72 23.18 -11.50
N VAL A 456 -7.46 21.99 -10.96
CA VAL A 456 -6.85 21.80 -9.63
C VAL A 456 -5.54 21.05 -9.77
N ILE A 457 -4.46 21.64 -9.26
CA ILE A 457 -3.15 21.00 -9.15
C ILE A 457 -2.99 20.48 -7.72
N LEU A 458 -2.93 19.16 -7.57
CA LEU A 458 -2.60 18.51 -6.31
C LEU A 458 -1.07 18.48 -6.18
N PHE A 459 -0.55 19.26 -5.25
CA PHE A 459 0.86 19.27 -4.90
C PHE A 459 1.12 18.25 -3.79
N ILE A 460 1.68 17.11 -4.17
CA ILE A 460 1.87 15.96 -3.28
C ILE A 460 3.35 15.89 -2.92
N SER A 461 3.67 15.89 -1.63
CA SER A 461 5.04 15.80 -1.11
C SER A 461 5.07 15.05 0.23
N ASP A 462 6.25 14.84 0.81
CA ASP A 462 6.37 14.68 2.25
C ASP A 462 6.47 16.06 2.94
N LEU A 463 7.25 16.20 4.02
CA LEU A 463 7.39 17.46 4.77
C LEU A 463 8.76 18.15 4.59
N ASP A 464 9.76 17.54 3.93
CA ASP A 464 11.06 18.19 3.64
C ASP A 464 11.00 18.93 2.29
N VAL A 465 9.91 19.67 2.09
CA VAL A 465 9.49 20.15 0.77
C VAL A 465 10.13 21.48 0.37
N VAL A 466 10.55 22.32 1.32
CA VAL A 466 11.03 23.69 1.04
C VAL A 466 12.37 23.70 0.29
N ASN A 467 13.17 22.65 0.47
CA ASN A 467 14.48 22.48 -0.16
C ASN A 467 14.39 21.77 -1.53
N GLU A 468 13.22 21.23 -1.90
CA GLU A 468 13.02 20.49 -3.15
C GLU A 468 12.77 21.43 -4.32
N ASN A 469 13.35 21.09 -5.48
CA ASN A 469 13.26 21.89 -6.71
C ASN A 469 11.81 22.18 -7.12
N GLU A 470 10.95 21.19 -6.92
CA GLU A 470 9.51 21.22 -7.17
C GLU A 470 8.78 22.33 -6.41
N TYR A 471 9.18 22.64 -5.18
CA TYR A 471 8.54 23.70 -4.38
C TYR A 471 8.80 25.08 -4.96
N MET A 472 10.03 25.36 -5.40
CA MET A 472 10.38 26.61 -6.07
C MET A 472 9.64 26.79 -7.40
N ILE A 473 9.42 25.70 -8.16
CA ILE A 473 8.62 25.73 -9.40
C ILE A 473 7.16 26.09 -9.07
N VAL A 474 6.55 25.45 -8.07
CA VAL A 474 5.17 25.78 -7.62
C VAL A 474 5.07 27.22 -7.14
N GLN A 475 6.05 27.69 -6.35
CA GLN A 475 6.07 29.05 -5.83
C GLN A 475 6.14 30.09 -6.95
N ASN A 476 7.04 29.93 -7.92
CA ASN A 476 7.17 30.85 -9.05
C ASN A 476 5.89 30.88 -9.90
N MET A 477 5.34 29.70 -10.25
CA MET A 477 4.09 29.58 -11.02
C MET A 477 2.91 30.26 -10.31
N TYR A 478 2.76 30.02 -9.01
CA TYR A 478 1.67 30.58 -8.22
C TYR A 478 1.84 32.09 -7.99
N MET A 479 3.07 32.60 -7.90
CA MET A 479 3.36 34.03 -7.89
C MET A 479 3.04 34.68 -9.24
N GLU A 480 3.41 34.10 -10.39
CA GLU A 480 3.06 34.64 -11.72
C GLU A 480 1.53 34.76 -11.88
N LYS A 481 0.81 33.68 -11.54
CA LYS A 481 -0.66 33.66 -11.47
C LYS A 481 -1.21 34.82 -10.64
N ARG A 482 -0.62 35.08 -9.47
CA ARG A 482 -1.08 36.14 -8.56
C ARG A 482 -0.89 37.56 -9.09
N HIS A 483 0.14 37.78 -9.91
CA HIS A 483 0.38 39.08 -10.55
C HIS A 483 -0.51 39.30 -11.77
N SER A 484 -0.97 38.23 -12.44
CA SER A 484 -1.78 38.32 -13.67
C SER A 484 -3.13 37.57 -13.60
N PRO A 485 -3.96 37.72 -12.55
CA PRO A 485 -5.09 36.83 -12.26
C PRO A 485 -6.23 36.83 -13.30
N ALA A 486 -6.27 37.82 -14.19
CA ALA A 486 -7.22 37.89 -15.30
C ALA A 486 -6.80 37.08 -16.55
N ARG A 487 -5.58 36.53 -16.58
CA ARG A 487 -5.09 35.71 -17.70
C ARG A 487 -5.79 34.34 -17.76
N PRO A 488 -6.11 33.79 -18.96
CA PRO A 488 -6.59 32.42 -19.12
C PRO A 488 -5.67 31.38 -18.47
N GLU A 489 -4.35 31.59 -18.57
CA GLU A 489 -3.32 30.70 -18.05
C GLU A 489 -3.30 30.66 -16.51
N SER A 490 -3.92 31.64 -15.85
CA SER A 490 -4.02 31.76 -14.39
C SER A 490 -5.25 31.07 -13.78
N GLN A 491 -6.11 30.44 -14.59
CA GLN A 491 -7.39 29.85 -14.15
C GLN A 491 -7.24 28.43 -13.56
N TYR A 492 -6.34 28.28 -12.58
CA TYR A 492 -6.12 27.05 -11.81
C TYR A 492 -5.91 27.33 -10.33
N GLU A 493 -6.10 26.33 -9.47
CA GLU A 493 -5.78 26.39 -8.03
C GLU A 493 -4.76 25.31 -7.65
N VAL A 494 -3.97 25.56 -6.59
CA VAL A 494 -3.02 24.60 -6.03
C VAL A 494 -3.55 24.12 -4.66
N VAL A 495 -3.50 22.81 -4.43
CA VAL A 495 -3.85 22.17 -3.15
C VAL A 495 -2.67 21.31 -2.69
N TRP A 496 -2.02 21.68 -1.58
CA TRP A 496 -0.94 20.90 -0.97
C TRP A 496 -1.48 19.71 -0.15
N VAL A 497 -0.92 18.52 -0.39
CA VAL A 497 -1.32 17.24 0.18
C VAL A 497 -0.09 16.51 0.73
N PRO A 498 0.28 16.70 2.01
CA PRO A 498 1.44 16.04 2.62
C PRO A 498 1.15 14.56 2.93
N ILE A 499 2.03 13.66 2.48
CA ILE A 499 1.91 12.21 2.66
C ILE A 499 3.17 11.67 3.35
N VAL A 500 3.04 11.33 4.64
CA VAL A 500 4.10 10.68 5.45
C VAL A 500 3.64 9.30 5.95
N ASP A 501 4.59 8.39 6.17
CA ASP A 501 4.31 7.00 6.58
C ASP A 501 3.69 6.87 7.98
N THR A 502 4.06 7.79 8.88
CA THR A 502 3.52 7.87 10.24
C THR A 502 3.51 9.32 10.67
N TRP A 503 2.35 9.79 11.14
CA TRP A 503 2.20 11.11 11.76
C TRP A 503 2.58 11.05 13.23
N THR A 504 3.28 12.08 13.70
CA THR A 504 3.71 12.28 15.09
C THR A 504 3.55 13.76 15.43
N ASP A 505 3.51 14.12 16.71
CA ASP A 505 3.25 15.51 17.13
C ASP A 505 4.26 16.51 16.55
N ALA A 506 5.55 16.12 16.48
CA ALA A 506 6.60 16.91 15.82
C ALA A 506 6.34 17.11 14.31
N LYS A 507 5.80 16.11 13.61
CA LYS A 507 5.43 16.24 12.19
C LYS A 507 4.17 17.07 12.00
N TYR A 508 3.22 17.04 12.94
CA TYR A 508 2.08 17.96 12.93
C TYR A 508 2.52 19.41 13.17
N GLN A 509 3.48 19.65 14.06
CA GLN A 509 4.10 20.97 14.26
C GLN A 509 4.80 21.46 12.98
N GLN A 510 5.64 20.62 12.36
CA GLN A 510 6.29 20.90 11.08
C GLN A 510 5.28 21.22 9.96
N PHE A 511 4.19 20.44 9.85
CA PHE A 511 3.09 20.71 8.90
C PHE A 511 2.44 22.08 9.15
N GLU A 512 2.14 22.43 10.40
CA GLU A 512 1.56 23.72 10.77
C GLU A 512 2.51 24.90 10.48
N GLU A 513 3.81 24.72 10.67
CA GLU A 513 4.82 25.74 10.36
C GLU A 513 4.96 25.97 8.85
N LEU A 514 5.06 24.89 8.06
CA LEU A 514 5.06 24.95 6.60
C LEU A 514 3.79 25.63 6.07
N ARG A 515 2.62 25.23 6.59
CA ARG A 515 1.31 25.77 6.20
C ARG A 515 1.18 27.27 6.40
N ARG A 516 1.81 27.84 7.43
CA ARG A 516 1.78 29.29 7.72
C ARG A 516 2.52 30.14 6.68
N ASN A 517 3.45 29.54 5.94
CA ASN A 517 4.31 30.21 4.96
C ASN A 517 3.85 30.02 3.51
N MET A 518 2.80 29.22 3.27
CA MET A 518 2.20 28.97 1.96
C MET A 518 1.03 29.92 1.68
N GLU A 519 0.77 30.22 0.41
CA GLU A 519 -0.36 31.08 0.00
C GLU A 519 -1.45 30.38 -0.85
N TRP A 520 -1.33 29.06 -1.02
CA TRP A 520 -2.28 28.19 -1.71
C TRP A 520 -3.18 27.42 -0.73
N TYR A 521 -4.04 26.53 -1.22
CA TYR A 521 -4.87 25.69 -0.35
C TYR A 521 -4.08 24.48 0.15
N THR A 522 -4.50 23.88 1.27
CA THR A 522 -4.04 22.57 1.71
C THR A 522 -5.18 21.80 2.38
N VAL A 523 -4.98 20.52 2.69
CA VAL A 523 -5.91 19.76 3.55
C VAL A 523 -5.97 20.39 4.94
N PHE A 524 -7.18 20.49 5.53
CA PHE A 524 -7.31 21.09 6.87
C PHE A 524 -6.55 20.29 7.94
N HIS A 525 -6.58 18.96 7.81
CA HIS A 525 -5.85 18.01 8.64
C HIS A 525 -5.49 16.78 7.80
N PRO A 526 -4.29 16.18 7.92
CA PRO A 526 -3.87 15.04 7.10
C PRO A 526 -4.84 13.86 7.03
N SER A 527 -5.57 13.54 8.11
CA SER A 527 -6.59 12.48 8.13
C SER A 527 -7.88 12.79 7.36
N VAL A 528 -7.91 13.86 6.56
CA VAL A 528 -8.88 14.09 5.47
C VAL A 528 -8.56 13.22 4.24
N VAL A 529 -7.30 12.78 4.09
CA VAL A 529 -6.90 11.82 3.05
C VAL A 529 -6.93 10.41 3.64
N SER A 530 -7.74 9.52 3.07
CA SER A 530 -7.88 8.16 3.60
C SER A 530 -6.63 7.29 3.32
N PRO A 531 -6.36 6.25 4.14
CA PRO A 531 -5.28 5.30 3.86
C PRO A 531 -5.40 4.62 2.49
N THR A 532 -6.62 4.38 2.00
CA THR A 532 -6.89 3.81 0.67
C THR A 532 -6.49 4.78 -0.45
N VAL A 533 -6.76 6.08 -0.28
CA VAL A 533 -6.27 7.11 -1.21
C VAL A 533 -4.75 7.22 -1.15
N ILE A 534 -4.12 7.18 0.02
CA ILE A 534 -2.65 7.17 0.14
C ILE A 534 -2.04 5.95 -0.56
N ARG A 535 -2.66 4.76 -0.44
CA ARG A 535 -2.26 3.55 -1.20
C ARG A 535 -2.41 3.73 -2.71
N TYR A 536 -3.50 4.37 -3.18
CA TYR A 536 -3.70 4.70 -4.58
C TYR A 536 -2.60 5.63 -5.13
N ILE A 537 -2.29 6.70 -4.40
CA ILE A 537 -1.27 7.69 -4.76
C ILE A 537 0.13 7.05 -4.84
N ARG A 538 0.43 6.10 -3.95
CA ARG A 538 1.69 5.34 -3.94
C ARG A 538 1.74 4.19 -4.95
N LYS A 539 0.63 3.83 -5.61
CA LYS A 539 0.56 2.67 -6.50
C LYS A 539 1.39 2.92 -7.77
N LYS A 540 2.27 1.98 -8.13
CA LYS A 540 3.26 2.12 -9.21
C LYS A 540 2.64 2.29 -10.60
N ASP A 541 1.48 1.67 -10.83
CA ASP A 541 0.67 1.76 -12.06
C ASP A 541 -0.27 2.98 -12.09
N LYS A 542 -0.27 3.83 -11.05
CA LYS A 542 -1.11 5.03 -10.95
C LYS A 542 -0.28 6.30 -10.86
N TRP A 543 -0.10 6.88 -9.67
CA TRP A 543 0.66 8.14 -9.50
C TRP A 543 2.11 7.90 -9.03
N ASN A 544 2.44 6.68 -8.57
CA ASN A 544 3.80 6.26 -8.23
C ASN A 544 4.55 7.21 -7.26
N PHE A 545 3.86 7.78 -6.27
CA PHE A 545 4.49 8.67 -5.29
C PHE A 545 5.50 7.91 -4.40
N GLN A 546 6.78 8.26 -4.53
CA GLN A 546 7.91 7.69 -3.79
C GLN A 546 8.69 8.80 -3.07
N LYS A 547 7.99 9.57 -2.21
CA LYS A 547 8.45 10.77 -1.48
C LYS A 547 8.74 12.00 -2.34
N LYS A 548 9.47 11.86 -3.46
CA LYS A 548 9.77 12.99 -4.34
C LYS A 548 8.46 13.71 -4.74
N PRO A 549 8.38 15.06 -4.68
CA PRO A 549 7.13 15.75 -4.92
C PRO A 549 6.56 15.57 -6.33
N LEU A 550 5.24 15.63 -6.45
CA LEU A 550 4.48 15.49 -7.69
C LEU A 550 3.45 16.61 -7.84
N LEU A 551 3.16 16.99 -9.09
CA LEU A 551 2.04 17.87 -9.45
C LEU A 551 1.02 17.12 -10.30
N VAL A 552 -0.02 16.60 -9.66
CA VAL A 552 -1.11 15.89 -10.35
C VAL A 552 -2.17 16.91 -10.76
N VAL A 553 -2.54 16.95 -12.05
CA VAL A 553 -3.49 17.92 -12.59
C VAL A 553 -4.85 17.28 -12.79
N MET A 554 -5.88 17.88 -12.18
CA MET A 554 -7.29 17.56 -12.32
C MET A 554 -7.99 18.68 -13.12
N ASP A 555 -8.80 18.32 -14.11
CA ASP A 555 -9.56 19.27 -14.92
C ASP A 555 -10.87 19.75 -14.21
N PRO A 556 -11.57 20.76 -14.75
CA PRO A 556 -12.88 21.20 -14.23
C PRO A 556 -13.97 20.14 -14.14
N GLN A 557 -13.85 19.02 -14.87
CA GLN A 557 -14.75 17.87 -14.84
C GLN A 557 -14.32 16.80 -13.81
N GLY A 558 -13.18 17.02 -13.14
CA GLY A 558 -12.65 16.15 -12.10
C GLY A 558 -11.78 15.00 -12.59
N LYS A 559 -11.50 14.94 -13.90
CA LYS A 559 -10.64 13.92 -14.47
C LYS A 559 -9.17 14.30 -14.27
N ILE A 560 -8.33 13.32 -13.94
CA ILE A 560 -6.88 13.48 -13.93
C ILE A 560 -6.36 13.53 -15.36
N VAL A 561 -5.71 14.63 -15.72
CA VAL A 561 -5.22 14.95 -17.08
C VAL A 561 -3.69 15.03 -17.18
N HIS A 562 -3.00 14.98 -16.04
CA HIS A 562 -1.55 14.82 -15.93
C HIS A 562 -1.18 14.22 -14.56
N THR A 563 -0.24 13.26 -14.50
CA THR A 563 0.19 12.64 -13.22
C THR A 563 1.41 13.31 -12.59
N ASN A 564 2.32 13.91 -13.38
CA ASN A 564 3.37 14.77 -12.83
C ASN A 564 3.73 15.97 -13.74
N ALA A 565 3.02 17.08 -13.60
CA ALA A 565 3.19 18.27 -14.44
C ALA A 565 4.41 19.16 -14.09
N VAL A 566 5.21 18.77 -13.08
CA VAL A 566 6.43 19.48 -12.64
C VAL A 566 7.32 19.87 -13.83
N HIS A 567 7.67 18.90 -14.67
CA HIS A 567 8.64 19.13 -15.74
C HIS A 567 8.08 20.08 -16.79
N MET A 568 6.84 19.85 -17.22
CA MET A 568 6.12 20.76 -18.13
C MET A 568 6.04 22.20 -17.59
N MET A 569 5.70 22.41 -16.32
CA MET A 569 5.67 23.76 -15.70
C MET A 569 7.06 24.38 -15.61
N CYS A 570 8.10 23.59 -15.31
CA CYS A 570 9.49 24.05 -15.26
C CYS A 570 10.01 24.47 -16.65
N ILE A 571 9.62 23.76 -17.71
CA ILE A 571 10.06 24.05 -19.08
C ILE A 571 9.30 25.25 -19.67
N TRP A 572 7.98 25.31 -19.48
CA TRP A 572 7.08 26.14 -20.28
C TRP A 572 6.33 27.23 -19.49
N GLY A 573 6.42 27.24 -18.16
CA GLY A 573 5.72 28.21 -17.32
C GLY A 573 4.20 28.20 -17.55
N SER A 574 3.60 29.40 -17.60
CA SER A 574 2.18 29.60 -17.88
C SER A 574 1.71 29.13 -19.26
N VAL A 575 2.59 29.08 -20.27
CA VAL A 575 2.27 28.65 -21.66
C VAL A 575 1.84 27.17 -21.74
N ALA A 576 2.17 26.37 -20.72
CA ALA A 576 1.73 24.99 -20.62
C ALA A 576 0.28 24.80 -20.14
N PHE A 577 -0.42 25.84 -19.67
CA PHE A 577 -1.84 25.75 -19.32
C PHE A 577 -2.66 25.20 -20.51
N PRO A 578 -3.62 24.26 -20.33
CA PRO A 578 -4.20 23.76 -19.07
C PRO A 578 -3.48 22.55 -18.44
N PHE A 579 -2.17 22.41 -18.66
CA PHE A 579 -1.30 21.40 -18.03
C PHE A 579 -1.75 19.95 -18.24
N THR A 580 -2.19 19.62 -19.45
CA THR A 580 -2.55 18.24 -19.85
C THR A 580 -1.40 17.54 -20.56
N SER A 581 -1.28 16.22 -20.46
CA SER A 581 -0.22 15.50 -21.20
C SER A 581 -0.40 15.58 -22.72
N SER A 582 -1.61 15.93 -23.21
CA SER A 582 -1.85 16.27 -24.61
C SER A 582 -1.25 17.62 -25.01
N LYS A 583 -1.35 18.66 -24.16
CA LYS A 583 -0.68 19.95 -24.40
C LYS A 583 0.84 19.82 -24.28
N GLU A 584 1.34 19.02 -23.33
CA GLU A 584 2.77 18.70 -23.24
C GLU A 584 3.31 18.06 -24.52
N LYS A 585 2.53 17.15 -25.14
CA LYS A 585 2.93 16.52 -26.41
C LYS A 585 2.99 17.52 -27.56
N LEU A 586 1.95 18.35 -27.73
CA LEU A 586 1.89 19.37 -28.77
C LEU A 586 3.04 20.37 -28.66
N LEU A 587 3.36 20.83 -27.44
CA LEU A 587 4.49 21.73 -27.19
C LEU A 587 5.83 21.15 -27.64
N TRP A 588 6.03 19.82 -27.51
CA TRP A 588 7.23 19.15 -28.01
C TRP A 588 7.17 18.71 -29.49
N GLU A 589 6.02 18.82 -30.14
CA GLU A 589 5.87 18.65 -31.60
C GLU A 589 6.08 19.97 -32.36
N GLU A 590 5.75 21.10 -31.71
CA GLU A 590 5.91 22.46 -32.25
C GLU A 590 7.33 23.04 -32.06
N GLU A 591 8.18 22.39 -31.25
CA GLU A 591 9.46 22.95 -30.76
C GLU A 591 10.72 22.32 -31.40
N THR A 592 11.82 23.07 -31.41
CA THR A 592 13.12 22.71 -32.01
C THR A 592 14.30 23.06 -31.09
N TRP A 593 15.52 22.62 -31.43
CA TRP A 593 16.72 22.96 -30.65
C TRP A 593 17.28 24.35 -31.00
N ARG A 594 16.59 25.39 -30.51
CA ARG A 594 16.90 26.82 -30.72
C ARG A 594 17.20 27.54 -29.39
N MET A 595 17.70 28.78 -29.47
CA MET A 595 18.07 29.57 -28.30
C MET A 595 16.85 29.89 -27.42
N GLU A 596 15.69 30.08 -28.05
CA GLU A 596 14.43 30.35 -27.34
C GLU A 596 14.06 29.23 -26.35
N LEU A 597 14.01 27.97 -26.82
CA LEU A 597 13.80 26.80 -25.94
C LEU A 597 14.81 26.79 -24.79
N LEU A 598 16.09 27.05 -25.06
CA LEU A 598 17.16 26.94 -24.08
C LEU A 598 17.06 27.99 -22.98
N ALA A 599 16.71 29.25 -23.29
CA ALA A 599 16.89 30.35 -22.35
C ALA A 599 15.92 31.56 -22.41
N ASP A 600 14.94 31.63 -23.33
CA ASP A 600 14.11 32.85 -23.53
C ASP A 600 13.51 33.41 -22.23
N SER A 601 12.87 32.53 -21.44
CA SER A 601 12.14 32.89 -20.22
C SER A 601 13.02 33.12 -18.98
N LEU A 602 14.34 33.31 -19.13
CA LEU A 602 15.28 33.38 -18.00
C LEU A 602 15.76 34.80 -17.66
N ASP A 603 15.93 35.67 -18.65
CA ASP A 603 16.48 37.01 -18.45
C ASP A 603 15.81 37.98 -19.44
N GLN A 604 15.34 39.13 -18.96
CA GLN A 604 14.72 40.16 -19.79
C GLN A 604 15.66 40.66 -20.91
N ASN A 605 16.97 40.59 -20.70
CA ASN A 605 17.96 40.90 -21.72
C ASN A 605 17.95 39.88 -22.87
N LEU A 606 17.74 38.58 -22.60
CA LEU A 606 17.67 37.55 -23.64
C LEU A 606 16.49 37.77 -24.57
N ILE A 607 15.30 38.04 -24.02
CA ILE A 607 14.09 38.38 -24.77
C ILE A 607 14.36 39.56 -25.72
N ASN A 608 15.03 40.60 -25.21
CA ASN A 608 15.37 41.79 -26.01
C ASN A 608 16.39 41.45 -27.11
N TRP A 609 17.48 40.72 -26.80
CA TRP A 609 18.51 40.34 -27.78
C TRP A 609 17.99 39.38 -28.86
N ILE A 610 17.05 38.51 -28.50
CA ILE A 610 16.32 37.63 -29.44
C ILE A 610 15.48 38.48 -30.41
N ALA A 611 14.70 39.44 -29.90
CA ALA A 611 13.92 40.35 -30.73
C ALA A 611 14.78 41.30 -31.59
N GLU A 612 15.97 41.69 -31.11
CA GLU A 612 16.97 42.46 -31.86
C GLU A 612 17.74 41.63 -32.89
N GLY A 613 17.55 40.29 -32.93
CA GLY A 613 18.22 39.39 -33.88
C GLY A 613 19.73 39.21 -33.64
N LYS A 614 20.20 39.50 -32.42
CA LYS A 614 21.62 39.41 -32.05
C LYS A 614 22.11 37.98 -31.91
N TYR A 615 23.43 37.80 -32.01
CA TYR A 615 24.08 36.57 -31.61
C TYR A 615 24.22 36.55 -30.09
N ILE A 616 23.80 35.46 -29.47
CA ILE A 616 23.83 35.24 -28.03
C ILE A 616 24.80 34.08 -27.76
N CYS A 617 25.78 34.32 -26.90
CA CYS A 617 26.67 33.29 -26.38
C CYS A 617 26.37 33.02 -24.90
N LEU A 618 25.70 31.90 -24.64
CA LEU A 618 25.57 31.34 -23.29
C LEU A 618 26.85 30.56 -22.98
N TYR A 619 27.51 30.83 -21.87
CA TYR A 619 28.75 30.12 -21.53
C TYR A 619 28.90 29.92 -20.02
N GLY A 620 29.77 28.99 -19.62
CA GLY A 620 29.88 28.60 -18.22
C GLY A 620 31.09 27.73 -17.89
N GLY A 621 31.20 27.37 -16.62
CA GLY A 621 32.39 26.77 -16.00
C GLY A 621 32.87 27.54 -14.77
N GLU A 622 33.85 26.97 -14.05
CA GLU A 622 34.39 27.52 -12.79
C GLU A 622 35.83 28.08 -12.92
N ASP A 623 36.50 27.86 -14.06
CA ASP A 623 37.84 28.40 -14.35
C ASP A 623 37.77 29.88 -14.82
N MET A 624 38.21 30.78 -13.94
CA MET A 624 38.24 32.22 -14.19
C MET A 624 39.30 32.65 -15.23
N GLU A 625 40.38 31.89 -15.42
CA GLU A 625 41.37 32.19 -16.46
C GLU A 625 40.85 31.78 -17.83
N TRP A 626 40.24 30.60 -17.95
CA TRP A 626 39.50 30.21 -19.16
C TRP A 626 38.39 31.23 -19.48
N ILE A 627 37.60 31.68 -18.50
CA ILE A 627 36.55 32.71 -18.71
C ILE A 627 37.13 34.00 -19.29
N ARG A 628 38.24 34.52 -18.76
CA ARG A 628 38.91 35.73 -19.28
C ARG A 628 39.41 35.53 -20.71
N ASN A 629 40.03 34.40 -21.00
CA ASN A 629 40.62 34.15 -22.31
C ASN A 629 39.54 33.86 -23.36
N PHE A 630 38.51 33.09 -23.01
CA PHE A 630 37.35 32.80 -23.85
C PHE A 630 36.57 34.07 -24.22
N THR A 631 36.21 34.92 -23.24
CA THR A 631 35.44 36.15 -23.51
C THR A 631 36.22 37.15 -24.37
N ARG A 632 37.54 37.23 -24.24
CA ARG A 632 38.41 38.01 -25.15
C ARG A 632 38.40 37.45 -26.57
N ALA A 633 38.57 36.13 -26.74
CA ALA A 633 38.54 35.49 -28.05
C ALA A 633 37.17 35.65 -28.74
N ALA A 634 36.07 35.45 -28.01
CA ALA A 634 34.71 35.64 -28.52
C ALA A 634 34.46 37.08 -29.00
N LYS A 635 34.84 38.10 -28.20
CA LYS A 635 34.72 39.51 -28.60
C LYS A 635 35.59 39.86 -29.80
N LYS A 636 36.80 39.29 -29.90
CA LYS A 636 37.69 39.45 -31.07
C LYS A 636 37.04 38.88 -32.34
N VAL A 637 36.58 37.61 -32.29
CA VAL A 637 35.93 36.95 -33.43
C VAL A 637 34.65 37.67 -33.84
N ALA A 638 33.88 38.20 -32.88
CA ALA A 638 32.70 39.01 -33.18
C ALA A 638 33.04 40.26 -34.00
N ALA A 639 34.09 40.99 -33.60
CA ALA A 639 34.57 42.16 -34.33
C ALA A 639 35.15 41.81 -35.72
N GLU A 640 35.88 40.69 -35.85
CA GLU A 640 36.46 40.23 -37.12
C GLU A 640 35.42 39.64 -38.09
N SER A 641 34.27 39.18 -37.59
CA SER A 641 33.15 38.67 -38.41
C SER A 641 32.00 39.67 -38.60
N GLY A 642 32.05 40.83 -37.94
CA GLY A 642 31.03 41.88 -38.04
C GLY A 642 29.70 41.56 -37.34
N ILE A 643 29.64 40.55 -36.47
CA ILE A 643 28.42 40.17 -35.75
C ILE A 643 28.24 40.94 -34.45
N GLN A 644 26.99 41.25 -34.09
CA GLN A 644 26.63 41.74 -32.76
C GLN A 644 26.52 40.54 -31.81
N LEU A 645 27.54 40.34 -30.95
CA LEU A 645 27.62 39.22 -30.01
C LEU A 645 27.45 39.68 -28.57
N GLU A 646 26.39 39.23 -27.93
CA GLU A 646 26.15 39.38 -26.50
C GLU A 646 26.63 38.12 -25.75
N LEU A 647 27.25 38.30 -24.59
CA LEU A 647 27.82 37.21 -23.78
C LEU A 647 27.09 37.14 -22.44
N LEU A 648 26.56 35.96 -22.08
CA LEU A 648 25.88 35.71 -20.81
C LEU A 648 26.51 34.51 -20.10
N TYR A 649 26.97 34.73 -18.87
CA TYR A 649 27.49 33.67 -18.00
C TYR A 649 26.36 32.95 -17.26
N VAL A 650 26.31 31.62 -17.41
CA VAL A 650 25.25 30.70 -16.92
C VAL A 650 25.82 29.60 -15.99
N GLY A 651 27.09 29.70 -15.59
CA GLY A 651 27.68 28.83 -14.56
C GLY A 651 27.84 27.36 -14.95
N LYS A 652 27.61 26.45 -14.01
CA LYS A 652 27.82 25.00 -14.13
C LYS A 652 26.68 24.26 -13.40
N SER A 653 26.40 23.01 -13.76
CA SER A 653 25.43 22.20 -13.02
C SER A 653 25.93 21.92 -11.60
N LYS A 654 25.03 21.94 -10.62
CA LYS A 654 25.31 21.81 -9.18
C LYS A 654 26.46 22.72 -8.71
N PRO A 655 26.37 24.04 -8.99
CA PRO A 655 27.46 24.98 -8.74
C PRO A 655 27.64 25.27 -7.24
N LYS A 656 28.86 25.64 -6.84
CA LYS A 656 29.11 26.11 -5.46
C LYS A 656 28.87 27.61 -5.35
N GLU A 657 27.88 28.02 -4.55
CA GLU A 657 27.42 29.42 -4.43
C GLU A 657 28.57 30.42 -4.25
N LYS A 658 29.46 30.16 -3.28
CA LYS A 658 30.61 31.03 -2.98
C LYS A 658 31.59 31.14 -4.14
N VAL A 659 31.76 30.09 -4.96
CA VAL A 659 32.64 30.09 -6.13
C VAL A 659 32.01 30.91 -7.25
N VAL A 660 30.75 30.61 -7.59
CA VAL A 660 30.04 31.31 -8.68
C VAL A 660 29.81 32.79 -8.37
N LYS A 661 29.46 33.17 -7.12
CA LYS A 661 29.33 34.59 -6.75
C LYS A 661 30.65 35.36 -6.88
N ASN A 662 31.79 34.74 -6.56
CA ASN A 662 33.11 35.34 -6.79
C ASN A 662 33.41 35.52 -8.29
N ILE A 663 33.07 34.52 -9.11
CA ILE A 663 33.24 34.59 -10.57
C ILE A 663 32.35 35.69 -11.17
N MET A 664 31.06 35.76 -10.80
CA MET A 664 30.13 36.81 -11.23
C MET A 664 30.65 38.21 -10.88
N THR A 665 31.11 38.40 -9.64
CA THR A 665 31.71 39.66 -9.18
C THR A 665 32.93 40.05 -10.03
N THR A 666 33.78 39.08 -10.37
CA THR A 666 34.98 39.29 -11.19
C THR A 666 34.61 39.63 -12.65
N ILE A 667 33.63 38.93 -13.23
CA ILE A 667 33.09 39.19 -14.58
C ILE A 667 32.54 40.61 -14.68
N GLN A 668 31.76 41.06 -13.70
CA GLN A 668 31.19 42.41 -13.65
C GLN A 668 32.27 43.49 -13.49
N PHE A 669 33.24 43.27 -12.59
CA PHE A 669 34.36 44.20 -12.35
C PHE A 669 35.26 44.36 -13.60
N GLU A 670 35.62 43.25 -14.24
CA GLU A 670 36.43 43.24 -15.47
C GLU A 670 35.62 43.52 -16.76
N LYS A 671 34.29 43.70 -16.66
CA LYS A 671 33.35 43.93 -17.77
C LYS A 671 33.47 42.89 -18.90
N LEU A 672 33.63 41.63 -18.52
CA LEU A 672 33.83 40.53 -19.47
C LEU A 672 32.54 40.20 -20.23
N SER A 673 31.39 40.22 -19.56
CA SER A 673 30.09 39.75 -20.07
C SER A 673 28.95 40.15 -19.12
N HIS A 674 27.71 39.81 -19.48
CA HIS A 674 26.58 39.78 -18.56
C HIS A 674 26.61 38.50 -17.70
N THR A 675 25.94 38.54 -16.54
CA THR A 675 25.85 37.42 -15.59
C THR A 675 24.40 37.13 -15.26
N LEU A 676 23.94 35.91 -15.46
CA LEU A 676 22.62 35.46 -15.01
C LEU A 676 22.58 35.43 -13.46
N GLU A 677 21.45 35.73 -12.82
CA GLU A 677 21.38 35.70 -11.36
C GLU A 677 21.56 34.28 -10.79
N TRP A 678 22.07 34.19 -9.56
CA TRP A 678 22.35 32.93 -8.87
C TRP A 678 21.18 31.93 -8.88
N ASN A 679 19.97 32.40 -8.55
CA ASN A 679 18.77 31.56 -8.53
C ASN A 679 18.37 31.09 -9.94
N LEU A 680 18.62 31.91 -10.96
CA LEU A 680 18.30 31.62 -12.35
C LEU A 680 19.34 30.68 -12.99
N ILE A 681 20.60 30.72 -12.54
CA ILE A 681 21.62 29.70 -12.86
C ILE A 681 21.17 28.31 -12.40
N TRP A 682 20.72 28.17 -11.15
CA TRP A 682 20.13 26.91 -10.65
C TRP A 682 18.93 26.48 -11.50
N PHE A 683 18.02 27.41 -11.82
CA PHE A 683 16.80 27.11 -12.57
C PHE A 683 17.09 26.66 -14.01
N PHE A 684 18.08 27.24 -14.69
CA PHE A 684 18.53 26.80 -16.03
C PHE A 684 18.90 25.30 -16.05
N TRP A 685 19.67 24.84 -15.06
CA TRP A 685 20.09 23.44 -14.99
C TRP A 685 18.94 22.50 -14.58
N VAL A 686 18.08 22.89 -13.64
CA VAL A 686 16.87 22.13 -13.26
C VAL A 686 15.84 22.06 -14.40
N ARG A 687 15.76 23.11 -15.23
CA ARG A 687 14.93 23.16 -16.43
C ARG A 687 15.47 22.23 -17.51
N LEU A 688 16.78 22.17 -17.74
CA LEU A 688 17.41 21.17 -18.61
C LEU A 688 17.23 19.72 -18.11
N GLU A 689 17.38 19.47 -16.80
CA GLU A 689 17.06 18.15 -16.21
C GLU A 689 15.57 17.80 -16.40
N SER A 690 14.67 18.78 -16.32
CA SER A 690 13.23 18.58 -16.60
C SER A 690 12.92 18.32 -18.08
N MET A 691 13.61 19.00 -19.00
CA MET A 691 13.51 18.72 -20.44
C MET A 691 13.87 17.26 -20.75
N TRP A 692 14.95 16.76 -20.15
CA TRP A 692 15.38 15.36 -20.28
C TRP A 692 14.30 14.37 -19.85
N GLN A 693 13.68 14.58 -18.67
CA GLN A 693 12.61 13.69 -18.18
C GLN A 693 11.39 13.71 -19.11
N SER A 694 10.87 14.91 -19.42
CA SER A 694 9.65 15.09 -20.21
C SER A 694 9.81 14.57 -21.65
N ARG A 695 10.83 15.04 -22.39
CA ARG A 695 11.07 14.58 -23.77
C ARG A 695 11.46 13.10 -23.83
N GLY A 696 12.25 12.62 -22.86
CA GLY A 696 12.62 11.21 -22.75
C GLY A 696 11.42 10.28 -22.53
N GLN A 697 10.48 10.66 -21.66
CA GLN A 697 9.25 9.90 -21.42
C GLN A 697 8.39 9.81 -22.68
N GLN A 698 8.25 10.92 -23.42
CA GLN A 698 7.48 10.95 -24.66
C GLN A 698 8.11 10.08 -25.75
N LEU A 699 9.42 10.26 -26.02
CA LEU A 699 10.13 9.47 -27.03
C LEU A 699 10.13 7.96 -26.72
N GLN A 700 10.20 7.56 -25.44
CA GLN A 700 10.05 6.14 -25.06
C GLN A 700 8.62 5.64 -25.27
N THR A 701 7.61 6.45 -24.92
CA THR A 701 6.18 6.10 -25.13
C THR A 701 5.86 5.92 -26.61
N GLU A 702 6.46 6.73 -27.49
CA GLU A 702 6.33 6.62 -28.94
C GLU A 702 7.11 5.44 -29.52
N ALA A 703 8.31 5.17 -28.99
CA ALA A 703 9.10 4.00 -29.37
C ALA A 703 8.39 2.68 -29.01
N LEU A 704 7.73 2.62 -27.84
CA LEU A 704 6.89 1.49 -27.42
C LEU A 704 5.66 1.31 -28.33
N ARG A 705 5.02 2.40 -28.77
CA ARG A 705 3.86 2.34 -29.69
C ARG A 705 4.23 1.98 -31.13
N SER A 706 5.45 2.33 -31.57
CA SER A 706 5.93 2.10 -32.94
C SER A 706 6.80 0.84 -33.10
N GLY A 707 7.15 0.16 -32.00
CA GLY A 707 7.99 -1.04 -32.00
C GLY A 707 9.47 -0.79 -32.31
N ARG A 708 9.91 0.48 -32.38
CA ARG A 708 11.30 0.86 -32.71
C ARG A 708 12.01 1.48 -31.50
N LEU A 709 12.38 0.62 -30.55
CA LEU A 709 12.89 1.00 -29.23
C LEU A 709 14.20 1.84 -29.21
N THR A 710 15.01 1.84 -30.29
CA THR A 710 16.41 2.30 -30.25
C THR A 710 16.76 3.53 -31.07
N ASP A 711 15.88 3.96 -31.98
CA ASP A 711 16.26 4.88 -33.08
C ASP A 711 15.76 6.32 -32.86
N SER A 712 14.65 6.51 -32.15
CA SER A 712 14.07 7.84 -31.88
C SER A 712 15.00 8.70 -31.00
N LEU A 713 15.46 8.15 -29.87
CA LEU A 713 16.36 8.82 -28.92
C LEU A 713 17.73 9.22 -29.55
N LYS A 714 18.15 8.55 -30.63
CA LYS A 714 19.39 8.85 -31.35
C LYS A 714 19.24 9.91 -32.44
N SER A 715 18.02 10.13 -32.94
CA SER A 715 17.72 11.02 -34.06
C SER A 715 17.05 12.33 -33.65
N ASP A 716 16.43 12.41 -32.47
CA ASP A 716 15.80 13.62 -31.96
C ASP A 716 16.82 14.73 -31.63
N ALA A 717 16.83 15.80 -32.43
CA ALA A 717 17.80 16.89 -32.32
C ALA A 717 17.70 17.65 -30.98
N VAL A 718 16.51 17.73 -30.39
CA VAL A 718 16.27 18.34 -29.08
C VAL A 718 16.90 17.50 -27.97
N MET A 719 16.68 16.17 -27.97
CA MET A 719 17.30 15.26 -27.02
C MET A 719 18.83 15.24 -27.13
N GLN A 720 19.38 15.25 -28.36
CA GLN A 720 20.82 15.41 -28.57
C GLN A 720 21.33 16.80 -28.13
N GLY A 721 20.49 17.84 -28.18
CA GLY A 721 20.69 19.13 -27.54
C GLY A 721 20.91 19.00 -26.03
N ILE A 722 19.90 18.49 -25.34
CA ILE A 722 19.85 18.32 -23.88
C ILE A 722 21.02 17.44 -23.37
N ILE A 723 21.33 16.33 -24.05
CA ILE A 723 22.47 15.46 -23.73
C ILE A 723 23.79 16.22 -23.73
N SER A 724 24.02 17.07 -24.74
CA SER A 724 25.25 17.89 -24.78
C SER A 724 25.31 18.85 -23.60
N MET A 725 24.22 19.56 -23.31
CA MET A 725 24.21 20.55 -22.22
C MET A 725 24.45 19.90 -20.86
N LEU A 726 23.76 18.80 -20.54
CA LEU A 726 23.93 18.10 -19.27
C LEU A 726 25.31 17.43 -19.16
N SER A 727 25.87 16.93 -20.26
CA SER A 727 27.27 16.44 -20.32
C SER A 727 28.28 17.57 -20.06
N PHE A 728 28.10 18.73 -20.69
CA PHE A 728 28.99 19.89 -20.50
C PHE A 728 28.89 20.47 -19.09
N GLY A 729 27.68 20.61 -18.54
CA GLY A 729 27.45 21.05 -17.16
C GLY A 729 27.95 20.07 -16.09
N SER A 730 28.13 18.79 -16.45
CA SER A 730 28.75 17.75 -15.59
C SER A 730 30.28 17.76 -15.63
N SER A 731 30.91 18.53 -16.53
CA SER A 731 32.36 18.57 -16.70
C SER A 731 33.01 19.65 -15.83
N ASP A 732 34.28 19.45 -15.47
CA ASP A 732 35.10 20.48 -14.83
C ASP A 732 35.73 21.45 -15.84
N ARG A 733 35.66 21.13 -17.14
CA ARG A 733 35.96 22.07 -18.24
C ARG A 733 34.84 23.11 -18.38
N GLY A 734 35.17 24.29 -18.92
CA GLY A 734 34.15 25.26 -19.34
C GLY A 734 33.25 24.73 -20.46
N TRP A 735 32.27 25.53 -20.88
CA TRP A 735 31.36 25.22 -22.00
C TRP A 735 30.79 26.48 -22.63
N ALA A 736 30.33 26.38 -23.88
CA ALA A 736 29.64 27.48 -24.56
C ALA A 736 28.63 27.01 -25.63
N VAL A 737 27.59 27.83 -25.83
CA VAL A 737 26.59 27.73 -26.89
C VAL A 737 26.45 29.10 -27.54
N ILE A 738 26.53 29.17 -28.87
CA ILE A 738 26.37 30.40 -29.66
C ILE A 738 25.23 30.21 -30.66
N GLY A 739 24.28 31.14 -30.72
CA GLY A 739 23.15 31.10 -31.65
C GLY A 739 22.48 32.46 -31.83
N THR A 740 21.41 32.49 -32.63
CA THR A 740 20.41 33.56 -32.62
C THR A 740 19.05 32.95 -32.27
N GLY A 741 18.07 33.76 -31.84
CA GLY A 741 16.80 33.30 -31.23
C GLY A 741 16.14 32.08 -31.89
N SER A 742 15.74 32.27 -33.15
CA SER A 742 14.96 31.32 -33.93
C SER A 742 15.78 30.44 -34.89
N ALA A 743 17.11 30.45 -34.77
CA ALA A 743 18.01 29.69 -35.65
C ALA A 743 18.64 28.48 -34.93
N GLY A 744 19.36 27.66 -35.69
CA GLY A 744 20.23 26.63 -35.11
C GLY A 744 21.33 27.25 -34.24
N MET A 745 21.92 26.41 -33.37
CA MET A 745 22.98 26.81 -32.45
C MET A 745 24.26 25.99 -32.68
N SER A 746 25.41 26.61 -32.38
CA SER A 746 26.67 25.92 -32.14
C SER A 746 26.84 25.65 -30.66
N LYS A 747 27.32 24.46 -30.29
CA LYS A 747 27.51 24.03 -28.89
C LYS A 747 28.80 23.22 -28.78
N ALA A 748 29.61 23.48 -27.76
CA ALA A 748 30.81 22.69 -27.50
C ALA A 748 31.28 22.80 -26.03
N ASN A 749 32.14 21.86 -25.63
CA ASN A 749 32.97 22.04 -24.44
C ASN A 749 33.89 23.26 -24.63
N GLY A 750 34.37 23.82 -23.53
CA GLY A 750 35.09 25.08 -23.51
C GLY A 750 36.48 25.02 -24.15
N GLU A 751 37.07 23.84 -24.23
CA GLU A 751 38.35 23.60 -24.91
C GLU A 751 38.17 23.66 -26.43
N HIS A 752 37.21 22.90 -26.97
CA HIS A 752 36.91 22.89 -28.40
C HIS A 752 36.32 24.22 -28.88
N MET A 753 35.45 24.88 -28.10
CA MET A 753 34.95 26.21 -28.46
C MET A 753 36.08 27.25 -28.44
N PHE A 754 36.89 27.32 -27.38
CA PHE A 754 38.00 28.28 -27.30
C PHE A 754 39.02 28.05 -28.43
N ARG A 755 39.33 26.78 -28.74
CA ARG A 755 40.13 26.41 -29.92
C ARG A 755 39.51 26.94 -31.22
N SER A 756 38.22 26.69 -31.47
CA SER A 756 37.55 27.14 -32.70
C SER A 756 37.54 28.67 -32.87
N LEU A 757 37.48 29.43 -31.78
CA LEU A 757 37.55 30.90 -31.81
C LEU A 757 38.97 31.42 -32.02
N ASN A 758 40.00 30.76 -31.45
CA ASN A 758 41.39 31.12 -31.71
C ASN A 758 41.83 30.78 -33.14
N GLU A 759 41.32 29.67 -33.69
CA GLU A 759 41.58 29.19 -35.06
C GLU A 759 40.62 29.81 -36.11
N PHE A 760 39.94 30.93 -35.78
CA PHE A 760 38.96 31.59 -36.67
C PHE A 760 39.50 31.90 -38.07
N ASN A 761 40.80 32.20 -38.18
CA ASN A 761 41.48 32.45 -39.46
C ASN A 761 41.50 31.24 -40.42
N LEU A 762 41.15 30.03 -39.96
CA LEU A 762 41.06 28.83 -40.79
C LEU A 762 39.67 28.64 -41.41
N TRP A 763 38.61 29.22 -40.82
CA TRP A 763 37.23 29.02 -41.26
C TRP A 763 36.43 30.31 -41.52
N ASN A 764 36.99 31.49 -41.24
CA ASN A 764 36.35 32.79 -41.47
C ASN A 764 35.76 32.98 -42.89
N ARG A 765 36.36 32.38 -43.92
CA ARG A 765 35.83 32.38 -45.29
C ARG A 765 34.43 31.77 -45.38
N ARG A 766 34.18 30.69 -44.64
CA ARG A 766 32.89 29.97 -44.61
C ARG A 766 31.76 30.82 -44.01
N VAL A 767 32.08 31.77 -43.11
CA VAL A 767 31.09 32.70 -42.54
C VAL A 767 30.36 33.49 -43.64
N ASN A 768 31.08 33.90 -44.68
CA ASN A 768 30.51 34.63 -45.82
C ASN A 768 29.78 33.73 -46.83
N GLU A 769 29.99 32.42 -46.77
CA GLU A 769 29.42 31.43 -47.69
C GLU A 769 28.13 30.80 -47.13
N ILE A 770 28.10 30.48 -45.83
CA ILE A 770 27.00 29.76 -45.16
C ILE A 770 26.54 30.38 -43.83
N GLY A 771 27.07 31.55 -43.44
CA GLY A 771 26.75 32.22 -42.18
C GLY A 771 27.57 31.71 -40.98
N PHE A 772 27.59 32.50 -39.89
CA PHE A 772 28.50 32.28 -38.75
C PHE A 772 28.30 30.94 -38.03
N VAL A 773 27.07 30.62 -37.61
CA VAL A 773 26.77 29.38 -36.87
C VAL A 773 26.95 28.11 -37.72
N PRO A 774 26.48 28.03 -38.98
CA PRO A 774 26.76 26.88 -39.83
C PRO A 774 28.25 26.65 -40.08
N ALA A 775 29.02 27.73 -40.29
CA ALA A 775 30.48 27.65 -40.45
C ALA A 775 31.20 27.19 -39.16
N LEU A 776 30.77 27.69 -38.00
CA LEU A 776 31.29 27.26 -36.70
C LEU A 776 30.96 25.78 -36.43
N ASN A 777 29.76 25.33 -36.78
CA ASN A 777 29.37 23.92 -36.68
C ASN A 777 30.23 23.03 -37.59
N GLU A 778 30.40 23.39 -38.86
CA GLU A 778 31.28 22.65 -39.79
C GLU A 778 32.72 22.54 -39.25
N TYR A 779 33.25 23.62 -38.65
CA TYR A 779 34.58 23.61 -38.06
C TYR A 779 34.68 22.72 -36.81
N LEU A 780 33.72 22.85 -35.88
CA LEU A 780 33.65 22.01 -34.68
C LEU A 780 33.53 20.52 -35.03
N ASP A 781 32.75 20.20 -36.06
CA ASP A 781 32.64 18.85 -36.64
C ASP A 781 33.99 18.31 -37.14
N GLY A 782 34.89 19.18 -37.58
CA GLY A 782 36.29 18.84 -37.89
C GLY A 782 37.13 18.61 -36.63
N VAL A 783 37.00 19.49 -35.62
CA VAL A 783 37.71 19.39 -34.33
C VAL A 783 37.37 18.08 -33.61
N TYR A 784 36.08 17.70 -33.52
CA TYR A 784 35.63 16.45 -32.89
C TYR A 784 36.22 15.19 -33.55
N LYS A 785 36.46 15.22 -34.87
CA LYS A 785 37.08 14.11 -35.62
C LYS A 785 38.60 14.02 -35.41
N GLN A 786 39.24 15.11 -34.99
CA GLN A 786 40.69 15.19 -34.72
C GLN A 786 41.05 14.98 -33.24
N ALA A 787 40.10 15.18 -32.32
CA ALA A 787 40.35 15.07 -30.89
C ALA A 787 40.70 13.62 -30.48
N PRO A 788 41.76 13.41 -29.68
CA PRO A 788 41.99 12.12 -29.03
C PRO A 788 40.83 11.79 -28.08
N HIS A 789 40.66 10.51 -27.76
CA HIS A 789 39.43 9.98 -27.16
C HIS A 789 39.22 10.40 -25.69
N HIS A 790 38.71 11.61 -25.49
CA HIS A 790 38.22 12.10 -24.20
C HIS A 790 36.74 11.73 -24.04
N CYS A 791 36.42 10.90 -23.06
CA CYS A 791 35.05 10.58 -22.70
C CYS A 791 34.53 11.63 -21.71
N THR A 792 33.55 12.44 -22.12
CA THR A 792 32.88 13.40 -21.23
C THR A 792 31.85 12.66 -20.37
N ASN A 793 31.85 12.95 -19.06
CA ASN A 793 30.93 12.34 -18.09
C ASN A 793 29.55 13.00 -18.16
N LEU A 794 28.48 12.19 -18.12
CA LEU A 794 27.10 12.65 -18.00
C LEU A 794 26.54 12.22 -16.65
N ILE A 795 26.34 13.16 -15.72
CA ILE A 795 25.86 12.88 -14.36
C ILE A 795 24.39 13.28 -14.24
N LEU A 796 23.50 12.31 -14.42
CA LEU A 796 22.05 12.49 -14.25
C LEU A 796 21.61 12.06 -12.84
N PRO A 797 20.60 12.71 -12.23
CA PRO A 797 19.97 12.21 -11.00
C PRO A 797 19.38 10.81 -11.22
N ALA A 798 19.46 9.94 -10.20
CA ALA A 798 18.90 8.59 -10.20
C ALA A 798 17.36 8.61 -10.16
N THR A 799 16.77 9.04 -11.27
CA THR A 799 15.33 9.26 -11.49
C THR A 799 14.88 8.34 -12.62
N GLY A 800 13.64 7.83 -12.50
CA GLY A 800 13.22 6.55 -13.08
C GLY A 800 12.98 6.47 -14.60
N LEU A 801 13.86 7.03 -15.42
CA LEU A 801 13.81 6.95 -16.90
C LEU A 801 15.21 6.95 -17.56
N MET A 802 16.23 6.38 -16.91
CA MET A 802 17.56 6.24 -17.53
C MET A 802 17.57 5.16 -18.63
N PRO A 803 17.92 5.47 -19.89
CA PRO A 803 18.16 4.46 -20.92
C PRO A 803 19.46 3.68 -20.62
N GLU A 804 19.56 2.45 -21.12
CA GLU A 804 20.70 1.56 -20.85
C GLU A 804 22.01 2.05 -21.49
N THR A 805 21.91 2.78 -22.61
CA THR A 805 23.05 3.45 -23.26
C THR A 805 22.63 4.85 -23.75
N VAL A 806 23.59 5.78 -23.78
CA VAL A 806 23.45 7.14 -24.33
C VAL A 806 24.61 7.38 -25.30
N ALA A 807 24.40 8.11 -26.40
CA ALA A 807 25.49 8.51 -27.27
C ALA A 807 26.26 9.70 -26.69
N CYS A 808 27.58 9.62 -26.66
CA CYS A 808 28.45 10.71 -26.19
C CYS A 808 28.29 11.94 -27.10
N ALA A 809 28.01 13.09 -26.49
CA ALA A 809 27.79 14.37 -27.17
C ALA A 809 28.96 14.88 -28.03
N GLU A 810 30.18 14.36 -27.82
CA GLU A 810 31.39 14.81 -28.51
C GLU A 810 31.92 13.83 -29.56
N CYS A 811 31.63 12.52 -29.42
CA CYS A 811 32.21 11.49 -30.29
C CYS A 811 31.21 10.43 -30.79
N GLY A 812 29.92 10.55 -30.47
CA GLY A 812 28.83 9.68 -30.94
C GLY A 812 28.85 8.23 -30.41
N ARG A 813 29.94 7.80 -29.76
CA ARG A 813 30.08 6.45 -29.17
C ARG A 813 29.09 6.25 -28.03
N LEU A 814 28.61 5.02 -27.85
CA LEU A 814 27.77 4.66 -26.72
C LEU A 814 28.57 4.76 -25.41
N MET A 815 27.96 5.38 -24.40
CA MET A 815 28.48 5.52 -23.05
C MET A 815 27.99 4.37 -22.17
N GLU A 816 28.87 3.84 -21.32
CA GLU A 816 28.53 2.85 -20.30
C GLU A 816 27.85 3.50 -19.08
N ARG A 817 26.86 2.81 -18.50
CA ARG A 817 26.06 3.33 -17.39
C ARG A 817 26.57 2.82 -16.03
N PHE A 818 27.25 3.69 -15.29
CA PHE A 818 27.66 3.44 -13.90
C PHE A 818 26.68 4.09 -12.90
N THR A 819 26.39 3.40 -11.79
CA THR A 819 25.67 3.98 -10.65
C THR A 819 26.68 4.49 -9.63
N MET A 820 26.65 5.79 -9.31
CA MET A 820 27.54 6.40 -8.32
C MET A 820 26.75 6.87 -7.09
N PHE A 821 27.22 6.49 -5.90
CA PHE A 821 26.78 7.09 -4.64
C PHE A 821 27.74 8.22 -4.25
N ARG A 822 27.22 9.41 -3.94
CA ARG A 822 28.00 10.57 -3.48
C ARG A 822 27.49 11.00 -2.11
N CYS A 823 28.39 11.09 -1.14
CA CYS A 823 28.06 11.65 0.17
C CYS A 823 27.87 13.17 0.05
N CYS A 824 26.88 13.73 0.74
CA CYS A 824 26.60 15.16 0.75
C CYS A 824 27.36 15.82 1.90
N THR A 825 28.54 16.37 1.58
CA THR A 825 29.29 17.32 2.43
C THR A 825 29.73 18.50 1.56
N ASP A 826 28.75 19.12 0.91
CA ASP A 826 28.86 20.32 0.07
C ASP A 826 27.91 21.40 0.61
#